data_AF-A0AAE3DZ84-F1
#
_entry.id   AF-A0AAE3DZ84-F1
#
_cell.length_a   1.000
_cell.length_b   1.000
_cell.length_c   1.000
_cell.angle_alpha   90.00
_cell.angle_beta   90.00
_cell.angle_gamma   90.00
#
_symmetry.space_group_name_H-M   'P 1'
#
loop_
_entity.id
_entity.type
_entity.pdbx_description
1 polymer ?
#
loop_
_entity_poly.entity_id
_entity_poly.type
_entity_poly.pdbx_seq_one_letter_code
_entity_poly.pdbx_strand_id
1 'polypeptide(L)'
;MEKFYPTKAGLEYAALTAQGKIIEFTKGKFGDGIRSTENIAELTDLIHPLGELPISKKSVKNSTIITTTQFSNRVGCSILPTFYLMEIGLFAKVVNADGTDDDEHPETLIGYAFDGHGDKIIGTSLSEFIINIPLTVADVNNVTVDIDSLVYPTLKQFEDEVNTRKTEDEELQNSLNVHITDTSNPHGVTAEQIGLDKVPNVATNDQTPTYSQNSSLSNITSGEKLSVSFGKIMKAIADLISHIGSKSNPHSVTKSQVGLDNVPNVATNDQQPTFAESGTRTNIASGETLSTLFGKIKKFFADLKTVAFTGSYTDLSNKPTSMQNPNSLTLTMNGSSSSYNGSATASKSWYAPTSAGTAGYRLISNGSGAPVWQQPPYAECTTNDNVAAKTVSISNFRLVIGARIVVKFNSSHTSTEGATLNVSNTGAKPIIKFGARSFFHNGVISYAPITSSKSWSALESLELVYDGTNWVIVGSSGYTSGGRNSSVITIGSTTDEVEGRYVDYMCNQYEDAGIVIQKAIDLLPKSGGKIILLEGTYNLSTQLTHSKNIIIEGQGKGITKINTSNKVLISKTSETNATAVFKNMDINFACRTNWSPDVGAFSDYTSLEFDNCSITYANTLHNTDSLFKNCNVKLNNSKITVTLPAKRYDNSHPCWWIFRDCTAEIIDTDIIFPTTSNNTLSNGVFYRCEGSMVGGFIKHIGTTVSSNHSYIEDDSTMNIIGTQIECRRFSQSETTTGNFNSLANCRIKILQAEGYFSASHINHCDLYISASVIFCAYCMASNCKLWFSAASLATLKNYCFFEACYVNQSTWISSQGTGVSTTDTKTGISITAPSFRSVS
;
A
#
# COMPACT_ATOMS: atom_id res chain seq x y z
N MET A 1 -30.24 10.70 -116.68
CA MET A 1 -29.23 10.24 -117.66
C MET A 1 -29.81 9.22 -118.63
N GLU A 2 -30.02 9.61 -119.90
CA GLU A 2 -30.74 8.79 -120.89
C GLU A 2 -29.85 7.89 -121.79
N LYS A 3 -28.53 8.13 -121.87
CA LYS A 3 -27.63 7.32 -122.73
C LYS A 3 -26.18 7.32 -122.27
N PHE A 4 -25.54 6.14 -122.29
CA PHE A 4 -24.10 5.96 -122.06
C PHE A 4 -23.37 5.94 -123.41
N TYR A 5 -22.33 6.74 -123.56
CA TYR A 5 -21.54 6.85 -124.79
C TYR A 5 -20.17 6.20 -124.60
N PRO A 6 -19.72 5.29 -125.48
CA PRO A 6 -18.40 4.71 -125.37
C PRO A 6 -17.33 5.73 -125.77
N THR A 7 -16.22 5.74 -125.05
CA THR A 7 -15.02 6.48 -125.45
C THR A 7 -14.28 5.70 -126.54
N LYS A 8 -13.28 6.32 -127.18
CA LYS A 8 -12.39 5.65 -128.14
C LYS A 8 -11.67 4.47 -127.51
N ALA A 9 -11.17 4.65 -126.29
CA ALA A 9 -10.60 3.57 -125.49
C ALA A 9 -11.63 2.49 -125.17
N GLY A 10 -12.88 2.85 -124.87
CA GLY A 10 -13.96 1.88 -124.64
C GLY A 10 -14.30 1.01 -125.86
N LEU A 11 -14.31 1.59 -127.06
CA LEU A 11 -14.50 0.84 -128.31
C LEU A 11 -13.31 -0.07 -128.61
N GLU A 12 -12.09 0.41 -128.37
CA GLU A 12 -10.84 -0.34 -128.52
C GLU A 12 -10.78 -1.52 -127.56
N TYR A 13 -11.04 -1.31 -126.27
CA TYR A 13 -11.00 -2.36 -125.25
C TYR A 13 -12.09 -3.39 -125.53
N ALA A 14 -13.31 -2.94 -125.88
CA ALA A 14 -14.41 -3.82 -126.30
C ALA A 14 -14.04 -4.72 -127.49
N ALA A 15 -13.28 -4.22 -128.48
CA ALA A 15 -12.83 -5.01 -129.63
C ALA A 15 -11.75 -6.06 -129.25
N LEU A 16 -10.90 -5.76 -128.27
CA LEU A 16 -9.86 -6.69 -127.79
C LEU A 16 -10.46 -7.96 -127.14
N THR A 17 -11.72 -7.91 -126.66
CA THR A 17 -12.40 -9.11 -126.14
C THR A 17 -12.57 -10.20 -127.21
N ALA A 18 -12.71 -9.84 -128.49
CA ALA A 18 -12.77 -10.78 -129.60
C ALA A 18 -11.41 -11.46 -129.89
N GLN A 19 -10.32 -10.92 -129.35
CA GLN A 19 -8.96 -11.43 -129.47
C GLN A 19 -8.53 -12.27 -128.25
N GLY A 20 -9.42 -12.48 -127.28
CA GLY A 20 -9.16 -13.30 -126.08
C GLY A 20 -8.56 -12.54 -124.89
N LYS A 21 -8.44 -11.21 -124.97
CA LYS A 21 -8.07 -10.35 -123.82
C LYS A 21 -9.28 -10.12 -122.91
N ILE A 22 -9.05 -9.95 -121.61
CA ILE A 22 -10.12 -9.74 -120.62
C ILE A 22 -10.26 -8.24 -120.35
N ILE A 23 -11.47 -7.70 -120.35
CA ILE A 23 -11.74 -6.36 -119.81
C ILE A 23 -12.16 -6.50 -118.35
N GLU A 24 -11.49 -5.81 -117.45
CA GLU A 24 -11.91 -5.71 -116.06
C GLU A 24 -12.51 -4.34 -115.77
N PHE A 25 -13.79 -4.29 -115.41
CA PHE A 25 -14.37 -3.05 -114.88
C PHE A 25 -13.93 -2.87 -113.44
N THR A 26 -13.29 -1.74 -113.17
CA THR A 26 -12.64 -1.49 -111.88
C THR A 26 -13.51 -0.61 -110.98
N LYS A 27 -14.11 0.44 -111.54
CA LYS A 27 -14.97 1.38 -110.80
C LYS A 27 -15.83 2.22 -111.72
N GLY A 28 -16.91 2.78 -111.18
CA GLY A 28 -17.52 3.97 -111.76
C GLY A 28 -16.99 5.24 -111.09
N LYS A 29 -17.25 6.40 -111.69
CA LYS A 29 -17.13 7.69 -111.03
C LYS A 29 -18.37 8.53 -111.29
N PHE A 30 -18.63 9.47 -110.40
CA PHE A 30 -19.69 10.47 -110.55
C PHE A 30 -19.13 11.88 -110.39
N GLY A 31 -19.80 12.85 -111.00
CA GLY A 31 -19.41 14.25 -110.93
C GLY A 31 -20.53 15.22 -111.29
N ASP A 32 -20.22 16.51 -111.20
CA ASP A 32 -21.10 17.63 -111.55
C ASP A 32 -20.54 18.48 -112.72
N GLY A 33 -19.64 17.90 -113.52
CA GLY A 33 -19.05 18.56 -114.69
C GLY A 33 -20.09 19.02 -115.72
N ILE A 34 -19.94 20.26 -116.18
CA ILE A 34 -20.78 20.88 -117.22
C ILE A 34 -20.03 20.88 -118.55
N ARG A 35 -20.61 20.26 -119.57
CA ARG A 35 -20.01 20.17 -120.91
C ARG A 35 -20.18 21.46 -121.71
N SER A 36 -19.12 21.89 -122.40
CA SER A 36 -19.10 23.09 -123.25
C SER A 36 -18.85 22.75 -124.73
N THR A 37 -17.73 22.07 -125.05
CA THR A 37 -17.30 21.72 -126.42
C THR A 37 -16.50 20.39 -126.51
N GLU A 38 -16.38 19.65 -125.42
CA GLU A 38 -15.53 18.46 -125.30
C GLU A 38 -16.02 17.31 -126.19
N ASN A 39 -15.10 16.62 -126.86
CA ASN A 39 -15.39 15.42 -127.65
C ASN A 39 -15.39 14.19 -126.74
N ILE A 40 -16.57 13.62 -126.50
CA ILE A 40 -16.78 12.46 -125.61
C ILE A 40 -15.90 11.26 -125.99
N ALA A 41 -15.61 11.08 -127.28
CA ALA A 41 -14.78 9.97 -127.75
C ALA A 41 -13.34 10.04 -127.24
N GLU A 42 -12.80 11.23 -126.95
CA GLU A 42 -11.39 11.40 -126.55
C GLU A 42 -11.23 11.58 -125.03
N LEU A 43 -12.30 11.44 -124.23
CA LEU A 43 -12.22 11.56 -122.77
C LEU A 43 -11.55 10.34 -122.14
N THR A 44 -10.68 10.60 -121.16
CA THR A 44 -10.01 9.58 -120.33
C THR A 44 -10.39 9.64 -118.85
N ASP A 45 -11.07 10.72 -118.41
CA ASP A 45 -11.70 10.87 -117.08
C ASP A 45 -12.96 11.77 -117.20
N LEU A 46 -13.72 11.90 -116.11
CA LEU A 46 -14.85 12.84 -116.01
C LEU A 46 -14.36 14.29 -116.10
N ILE A 47 -15.27 15.21 -116.48
CA ILE A 47 -14.94 16.64 -116.60
C ILE A 47 -14.69 17.25 -115.21
N HIS A 48 -15.47 16.87 -114.20
CA HIS A 48 -15.27 17.26 -112.81
C HIS A 48 -15.72 16.15 -111.82
N PRO A 49 -14.85 15.15 -111.55
CA PRO A 49 -15.20 14.04 -110.68
C PRO A 49 -15.35 14.47 -109.22
N LEU A 50 -16.42 14.03 -108.57
CA LEU A 50 -16.72 14.26 -107.16
C LEU A 50 -16.52 13.04 -106.27
N GLY A 51 -16.58 11.83 -106.84
CA GLY A 51 -16.36 10.60 -106.09
C GLY A 51 -16.38 9.34 -106.96
N GLU A 52 -16.02 8.22 -106.35
CA GLU A 52 -16.03 6.90 -106.97
C GLU A 52 -17.37 6.18 -106.71
N LEU A 53 -17.74 5.30 -107.63
CA LEU A 53 -18.91 4.41 -107.54
C LEU A 53 -18.40 2.97 -107.51
N PRO A 54 -18.30 2.33 -106.34
CA PRO A 54 -17.85 0.95 -106.27
C PRO A 54 -18.81 0.02 -107.03
N ILE A 55 -18.24 -0.97 -107.72
CA ILE A 55 -19.01 -1.99 -108.43
C ILE A 55 -19.43 -3.06 -107.41
N SER A 56 -20.74 -3.23 -107.26
CA SER A 56 -21.32 -4.16 -106.27
C SER A 56 -21.76 -5.49 -106.89
N LYS A 57 -21.99 -5.51 -108.21
CA LYS A 57 -22.46 -6.71 -108.92
C LYS A 57 -22.25 -6.60 -110.43
N LYS A 58 -21.93 -7.73 -111.08
CA LYS A 58 -22.12 -7.94 -112.52
C LYS A 58 -23.28 -8.88 -112.81
N SER A 59 -24.01 -8.62 -113.89
CA SER A 59 -24.98 -9.57 -114.46
C SER A 59 -24.93 -9.53 -115.98
N VAL A 60 -25.23 -10.66 -116.62
CA VAL A 60 -25.16 -10.81 -118.09
C VAL A 60 -26.55 -11.14 -118.62
N LYS A 61 -27.00 -10.41 -119.66
CA LYS A 61 -28.26 -10.67 -120.35
C LYS A 61 -28.11 -10.40 -121.86
N ASN A 62 -28.32 -11.42 -122.69
CA ASN A 62 -28.34 -11.33 -124.17
C ASN A 62 -27.19 -10.49 -124.78
N SER A 63 -25.95 -10.82 -124.42
CA SER A 63 -24.70 -10.14 -124.86
C SER A 63 -24.47 -8.72 -124.32
N THR A 64 -25.30 -8.24 -123.39
CA THR A 64 -25.09 -7.02 -122.63
C THR A 64 -24.69 -7.37 -121.20
N ILE A 65 -23.64 -6.72 -120.70
CA ILE A 65 -23.21 -6.76 -119.31
C ILE A 65 -23.85 -5.59 -118.60
N ILE A 66 -24.53 -5.86 -117.50
CA ILE A 66 -25.09 -4.84 -116.62
C ILE A 66 -24.20 -4.78 -115.40
N THR A 67 -23.47 -3.68 -115.27
CA THR A 67 -22.63 -3.36 -114.12
C THR A 67 -23.47 -2.54 -113.14
N THR A 68 -23.62 -3.05 -111.92
CA THR A 68 -24.39 -2.40 -110.86
C THR A 68 -23.43 -1.70 -109.92
N THR A 69 -23.46 -0.37 -109.91
CA THR A 69 -22.68 0.47 -109.00
C THR A 69 -23.57 1.06 -107.92
N GLN A 70 -23.00 1.37 -106.76
CA GLN A 70 -23.70 2.04 -105.67
C GLN A 70 -23.22 3.48 -105.56
N PHE A 71 -24.16 4.41 -105.65
CA PHE A 71 -23.92 5.82 -105.38
C PHE A 71 -24.05 6.08 -103.88
N SER A 72 -23.08 6.81 -103.32
CA SER A 72 -23.17 7.45 -102.01
C SER A 72 -22.61 8.87 -102.12
N ASN A 73 -23.33 9.86 -101.61
CA ASN A 73 -22.81 11.23 -101.50
C ASN A 73 -21.83 11.42 -100.33
N ARG A 74 -21.44 10.34 -99.65
CA ARG A 74 -20.41 10.33 -98.60
C ARG A 74 -19.06 9.96 -99.20
N VAL A 75 -18.08 10.84 -99.04
CA VAL A 75 -16.69 10.60 -99.42
C VAL A 75 -15.85 10.60 -98.14
N GLY A 76 -15.29 9.44 -97.78
CA GLY A 76 -14.63 9.24 -96.48
C GLY A 76 -15.60 9.42 -95.29
N CYS A 77 -15.25 10.31 -94.36
CA CYS A 77 -16.09 10.60 -93.18
C CYS A 77 -17.06 11.79 -93.38
N SER A 78 -17.12 12.39 -94.57
CA SER A 78 -17.87 13.62 -94.84
C SER A 78 -18.94 13.44 -95.92
N ILE A 79 -20.05 14.15 -95.80
CA ILE A 79 -21.09 14.24 -96.84
C ILE A 79 -20.72 15.40 -97.77
N LEU A 80 -20.74 15.16 -99.08
CA LEU A 80 -20.51 16.20 -100.08
C LEU A 80 -21.59 17.29 -99.99
N PRO A 81 -21.25 18.57 -100.24
CA PRO A 81 -22.24 19.64 -100.32
C PRO A 81 -23.27 19.37 -101.41
N THR A 82 -24.42 20.06 -101.39
CA THR A 82 -25.47 19.85 -102.41
C THR A 82 -24.93 20.10 -103.82
N PHE A 83 -25.05 19.11 -104.70
CA PHE A 83 -24.62 19.18 -106.11
C PHE A 83 -25.67 18.56 -107.04
N TYR A 84 -25.51 18.74 -108.34
CA TYR A 84 -26.32 18.04 -109.35
C TYR A 84 -25.47 16.92 -109.95
N LEU A 85 -25.98 15.69 -109.94
CA LEU A 85 -25.30 14.54 -110.54
C LEU A 85 -25.41 14.62 -112.06
N MET A 86 -24.42 15.24 -112.68
CA MET A 86 -24.45 15.58 -114.11
C MET A 86 -23.69 14.60 -114.98
N GLU A 87 -22.70 13.89 -114.44
CA GLU A 87 -21.87 12.96 -115.20
C GLU A 87 -21.59 11.68 -114.42
N ILE A 88 -21.56 10.56 -115.15
CA ILE A 88 -21.17 9.25 -114.66
C ILE A 88 -20.21 8.64 -115.68
N GLY A 89 -19.08 8.13 -115.20
CA GLY A 89 -18.15 7.36 -116.00
C GLY A 89 -18.00 5.93 -115.49
N LEU A 90 -17.68 5.03 -116.41
CA LEU A 90 -17.28 3.65 -116.10
C LEU A 90 -15.83 3.47 -116.55
N PHE A 91 -15.00 2.94 -115.65
CA PHE A 91 -13.58 2.72 -115.86
C PHE A 91 -13.28 1.23 -116.00
N ALA A 92 -12.31 0.93 -116.85
CA ALA A 92 -11.82 -0.41 -117.05
C ALA A 92 -10.36 -0.42 -117.44
N LYS A 93 -9.71 -1.55 -117.21
CA LYS A 93 -8.40 -1.90 -117.73
C LYS A 93 -8.49 -3.20 -118.53
N VAL A 94 -7.50 -3.45 -119.37
CA VAL A 94 -7.36 -4.76 -120.04
C VAL A 94 -6.41 -5.62 -119.21
N VAL A 95 -6.79 -6.88 -119.05
CA VAL A 95 -6.02 -7.90 -118.35
C VAL A 95 -5.68 -9.01 -119.34
N ASN A 96 -4.44 -9.50 -119.28
CA ASN A 96 -3.97 -10.64 -120.06
C ASN A 96 -4.69 -11.93 -119.63
N ALA A 97 -4.64 -12.96 -120.47
CA ALA A 97 -5.28 -14.24 -120.18
C ALA A 97 -4.72 -14.94 -118.92
N ASP A 98 -3.53 -14.56 -118.46
CA ASP A 98 -2.89 -15.07 -117.23
C ASP A 98 -3.26 -14.27 -115.97
N GLY A 99 -4.10 -13.23 -116.10
CA GLY A 99 -4.53 -12.38 -114.99
C GLY A 99 -3.61 -11.22 -114.66
N THR A 100 -2.55 -10.97 -115.45
CA THR A 100 -1.68 -9.80 -115.30
C THR A 100 -2.23 -8.58 -116.05
N ASP A 101 -2.00 -7.38 -115.53
CA ASP A 101 -2.42 -6.13 -116.18
C ASP A 101 -1.69 -5.93 -117.53
N ASP A 102 -2.42 -5.45 -118.54
CA ASP A 102 -1.84 -5.10 -119.84
C ASP A 102 -1.29 -3.66 -119.78
N ASP A 103 0.03 -3.51 -119.65
CA ASP A 103 0.69 -2.20 -119.52
C ASP A 103 0.43 -1.26 -120.72
N GLU A 104 0.08 -1.81 -121.90
CA GLU A 104 -0.30 -1.03 -123.09
C GLU A 104 -1.72 -0.43 -123.00
N HIS A 105 -2.59 -0.98 -122.13
CA HIS A 105 -4.01 -0.65 -122.01
C HIS A 105 -4.42 -0.47 -120.52
N PRO A 106 -3.95 0.60 -119.85
CA PRO A 106 -4.16 0.83 -118.43
C PRO A 106 -5.61 1.22 -118.09
N GLU A 107 -5.92 1.34 -116.80
CA GLU A 107 -7.24 1.82 -116.34
C GLU A 107 -7.56 3.19 -116.96
N THR A 108 -8.68 3.25 -117.71
CA THR A 108 -9.16 4.48 -118.34
C THR A 108 -10.68 4.51 -118.42
N LEU A 109 -11.24 5.69 -118.69
CA LEU A 109 -12.67 5.86 -118.91
C LEU A 109 -13.09 5.16 -120.21
N ILE A 110 -13.92 4.12 -120.10
CA ILE A 110 -14.43 3.36 -121.25
C ILE A 110 -15.82 3.78 -121.69
N GLY A 111 -16.58 4.45 -120.82
CA GLY A 111 -17.86 5.01 -121.20
C GLY A 111 -18.29 6.12 -120.27
N TYR A 112 -19.06 7.04 -120.84
CA TYR A 112 -19.43 8.30 -120.20
C TYR A 112 -20.89 8.62 -120.49
N ALA A 113 -21.64 8.94 -119.43
CA ALA A 113 -22.98 9.51 -119.52
C ALA A 113 -22.97 10.92 -118.95
N PHE A 114 -23.75 11.78 -119.59
CA PHE A 114 -23.95 13.16 -119.18
C PHE A 114 -25.43 13.53 -119.26
N ASP A 115 -25.86 14.39 -118.35
CA ASP A 115 -27.19 14.99 -118.31
C ASP A 115 -27.09 16.48 -117.96
N GLY A 116 -27.55 17.35 -118.87
CA GLY A 116 -27.58 18.80 -118.66
C GLY A 116 -28.54 19.23 -117.54
N HIS A 117 -29.44 18.33 -117.11
CA HIS A 117 -30.38 18.52 -116.01
C HIS A 117 -30.29 17.38 -115.00
N GLY A 118 -29.05 17.04 -114.58
CA GLY A 118 -28.77 15.97 -113.63
C GLY A 118 -29.59 16.02 -112.34
N ASP A 119 -29.69 14.89 -111.64
CA ASP A 119 -30.48 14.78 -110.41
C ASP A 119 -29.84 15.59 -109.27
N LYS A 120 -30.65 16.35 -108.51
CA LYS A 120 -30.16 17.11 -107.36
C LYS A 120 -29.90 16.21 -106.17
N ILE A 121 -28.66 16.15 -105.70
CA ILE A 121 -28.26 15.40 -104.50
C ILE A 121 -28.11 16.38 -103.32
N ILE A 122 -28.85 16.12 -102.23
CA ILE A 122 -28.88 17.00 -101.06
C ILE A 122 -27.69 16.71 -100.14
N GLY A 123 -26.88 17.73 -99.83
CA GLY A 123 -25.66 17.57 -99.01
C GLY A 123 -25.86 17.62 -97.49
N THR A 124 -27.09 17.74 -96.99
CA THR A 124 -27.41 17.73 -95.54
C THR A 124 -27.79 16.34 -95.01
N SER A 125 -27.92 15.35 -95.89
CA SER A 125 -28.29 13.98 -95.53
C SER A 125 -27.57 12.98 -96.42
N LEU A 126 -27.32 11.79 -95.87
CA LEU A 126 -26.79 10.67 -96.65
C LEU A 126 -27.82 10.28 -97.71
N SER A 127 -27.38 10.20 -98.96
CA SER A 127 -28.18 9.73 -100.10
C SER A 127 -27.46 8.55 -100.74
N GLU A 128 -28.16 7.41 -100.78
CA GLU A 128 -27.63 6.18 -101.36
C GLU A 128 -28.64 5.56 -102.30
N PHE A 129 -28.18 5.17 -103.49
CA PHE A 129 -29.01 4.49 -104.49
C PHE A 129 -28.14 3.69 -105.46
N ILE A 130 -28.79 2.82 -106.24
CA ILE A 130 -28.12 1.91 -107.17
C ILE A 130 -28.20 2.46 -108.59
N ILE A 131 -27.10 2.40 -109.31
CA ILE A 131 -27.00 2.76 -110.73
C ILE A 131 -26.64 1.51 -111.53
N ASN A 132 -27.46 1.19 -112.53
CA ASN A 132 -27.18 0.08 -113.44
C ASN A 132 -26.70 0.63 -114.78
N ILE A 133 -25.49 0.25 -115.18
CA ILE A 133 -24.85 0.68 -116.43
C ILE A 133 -24.81 -0.53 -117.38
N PRO A 134 -25.66 -0.56 -118.42
CA PRO A 134 -25.61 -1.60 -119.44
C PRO A 134 -24.53 -1.29 -120.49
N LEU A 135 -23.67 -2.27 -120.79
CA LEU A 135 -22.65 -2.20 -121.85
C LEU A 135 -22.71 -3.45 -122.73
N THR A 136 -22.69 -3.26 -124.05
CA THR A 136 -22.64 -4.37 -125.02
C THR A 136 -21.20 -4.60 -125.46
N VAL A 137 -20.73 -5.85 -125.35
CA VAL A 137 -19.36 -6.26 -125.73
C VAL A 137 -19.41 -7.43 -126.73
N ALA A 138 -18.30 -7.71 -127.42
CA ALA A 138 -18.23 -8.78 -128.42
C ALA A 138 -18.26 -10.18 -127.80
N ASP A 139 -17.55 -10.39 -126.67
CA ASP A 139 -17.63 -11.61 -125.87
C ASP A 139 -17.79 -11.26 -124.38
N VAL A 140 -18.93 -11.66 -123.80
CA VAL A 140 -19.27 -11.39 -122.39
C VAL A 140 -18.48 -12.26 -121.41
N ASN A 141 -17.89 -13.37 -121.85
CA ASN A 141 -17.10 -14.26 -120.99
C ASN A 141 -15.71 -13.65 -120.66
N ASN A 142 -15.22 -12.78 -121.53
CA ASN A 142 -13.94 -12.08 -121.36
C ASN A 142 -14.12 -10.75 -120.62
N VAL A 143 -15.09 -10.68 -119.70
CA VAL A 143 -15.30 -9.50 -118.85
C VAL A 143 -15.41 -9.87 -117.37
N THR A 144 -14.51 -9.28 -116.59
CA THR A 144 -14.50 -9.37 -115.13
C THR A 144 -14.89 -8.03 -114.51
N VAL A 145 -15.26 -8.06 -113.24
CA VAL A 145 -15.46 -6.84 -112.45
C VAL A 145 -14.75 -7.05 -111.13
N ASP A 146 -14.09 -6.00 -110.64
CA ASP A 146 -13.55 -5.96 -109.29
C ASP A 146 -14.70 -5.59 -108.33
N ILE A 147 -14.98 -6.43 -107.33
CA ILE A 147 -16.11 -6.25 -106.40
C ILE A 147 -15.56 -5.91 -105.02
N ASP A 148 -15.83 -4.69 -104.55
CA ASP A 148 -15.48 -4.30 -103.19
C ASP A 148 -16.52 -4.86 -102.19
N SER A 149 -16.10 -5.79 -101.33
CA SER A 149 -16.99 -6.58 -100.48
C SER A 149 -17.33 -5.87 -99.17
N LEU A 150 -18.51 -5.24 -99.07
CA LEU A 150 -19.09 -4.73 -97.83
C LEU A 150 -20.12 -5.71 -97.24
N VAL A 151 -19.75 -6.48 -96.21
CA VAL A 151 -20.64 -7.47 -95.55
C VAL A 151 -21.37 -6.84 -94.36
N TYR A 152 -22.71 -6.92 -94.35
CA TYR A 152 -23.54 -6.66 -93.16
C TYR A 152 -24.16 -7.96 -92.64
N PRO A 153 -24.17 -8.23 -91.31
CA PRO A 153 -24.84 -9.40 -90.75
C PRO A 153 -26.35 -9.31 -90.93
N THR A 154 -27.00 -10.47 -91.07
CA THR A 154 -28.46 -10.55 -91.19
C THR A 154 -29.15 -10.28 -89.85
N LEU A 155 -30.37 -9.73 -89.86
CA LEU A 155 -31.16 -9.46 -88.65
C LEU A 155 -31.27 -10.70 -87.74
N LYS A 156 -31.42 -11.88 -88.34
CA LYS A 156 -31.51 -13.15 -87.61
C LYS A 156 -30.22 -13.49 -86.85
N GLN A 157 -29.06 -13.26 -87.45
CA GLN A 157 -27.77 -13.49 -86.77
C GLN A 157 -27.57 -12.54 -85.60
N PHE A 158 -28.09 -11.31 -85.70
CA PHE A 158 -28.08 -10.37 -84.59
C PHE A 158 -29.03 -10.79 -83.46
N GLU A 159 -30.24 -11.24 -83.79
CA GLU A 159 -31.22 -11.74 -82.82
C GLU A 159 -30.74 -12.98 -82.07
N ASP A 160 -30.11 -13.93 -82.75
CA ASP A 160 -29.55 -15.16 -82.15
C ASP A 160 -28.42 -14.83 -81.14
N GLU A 161 -27.54 -13.89 -81.48
CA GLU A 161 -26.46 -13.43 -80.59
C GLU A 161 -27.00 -12.69 -79.35
N VAL A 162 -28.03 -11.84 -79.51
CA VAL A 162 -28.66 -11.12 -78.41
C VAL A 162 -29.36 -12.09 -77.43
N ASN A 163 -30.04 -13.11 -77.93
CA ASN A 163 -30.71 -14.11 -77.09
C ASN A 163 -29.70 -14.98 -76.31
N THR A 164 -28.56 -15.30 -76.92
CA THR A 164 -27.48 -16.06 -76.27
C THR A 164 -26.94 -15.27 -75.07
N ARG A 165 -26.61 -13.99 -75.25
CA ARG A 165 -26.11 -13.13 -74.15
C ARG A 165 -27.12 -12.93 -73.04
N LYS A 166 -28.41 -12.82 -73.38
CA LYS A 166 -29.48 -12.70 -72.38
C LYS A 166 -29.58 -13.93 -71.49
N THR A 167 -29.37 -15.12 -72.06
CA THR A 167 -29.36 -16.38 -71.31
C THR A 167 -28.15 -16.45 -70.37
N GLU A 168 -26.97 -16.05 -70.85
CA GLU A 168 -25.74 -15.99 -70.04
C GLU A 168 -25.86 -15.02 -68.86
N ASP A 169 -26.47 -13.84 -69.07
CA ASP A 169 -26.72 -12.86 -68.02
C ASP A 169 -27.71 -13.38 -66.96
N GLU A 170 -28.76 -14.09 -67.38
CA GLU A 170 -29.72 -14.73 -66.46
C GLU A 170 -29.06 -15.82 -65.60
N GLU A 171 -28.16 -16.63 -66.18
CA GLU A 171 -27.37 -17.62 -65.43
C GLU A 171 -26.40 -16.97 -64.44
N LEU A 172 -25.72 -15.89 -64.84
CA LEU A 172 -24.79 -15.15 -63.98
C LEU A 172 -25.52 -14.52 -62.80
N GLN A 173 -26.70 -13.94 -63.04
CA GLN A 173 -27.54 -13.34 -62.00
C GLN A 173 -28.04 -14.39 -61.01
N ASN A 174 -28.42 -15.58 -61.48
CA ASN A 174 -28.81 -16.70 -60.62
C ASN A 174 -27.64 -17.19 -59.76
N SER A 175 -26.45 -17.35 -60.33
CA SER A 175 -25.24 -17.74 -59.59
C SER A 175 -24.88 -16.73 -58.50
N LEU A 176 -24.96 -15.44 -58.81
CA LEU A 176 -24.71 -14.37 -57.84
C LEU A 176 -25.76 -14.33 -56.73
N ASN A 177 -27.04 -14.53 -57.07
CA ASN A 177 -28.12 -14.59 -56.08
C ASN A 177 -27.95 -15.79 -55.14
N VAL A 178 -27.50 -16.94 -55.66
CA VAL A 178 -27.15 -18.11 -54.83
C VAL A 178 -25.99 -17.78 -53.89
N HIS A 179 -24.93 -17.14 -54.37
CA HIS A 179 -23.79 -16.76 -53.52
C HIS A 179 -24.16 -15.74 -52.42
N ILE A 180 -24.96 -14.71 -52.74
CA ILE A 180 -25.38 -13.68 -51.78
C ILE A 180 -26.32 -14.25 -50.70
N THR A 181 -27.11 -15.27 -51.06
CA THR A 181 -28.06 -15.91 -50.12
C THR A 181 -27.44 -17.09 -49.37
N ASP A 182 -26.23 -17.51 -49.74
CA ASP A 182 -25.48 -18.55 -49.04
C ASP A 182 -24.92 -18.01 -47.71
N THR A 183 -25.56 -18.41 -46.62
CA THR A 183 -25.14 -18.12 -45.23
C THR A 183 -24.33 -19.26 -44.62
N SER A 184 -23.99 -20.29 -45.40
CA SER A 184 -23.10 -21.35 -44.94
C SER A 184 -21.63 -20.88 -44.95
N ASN A 185 -20.77 -21.58 -44.19
CA ASN A 185 -19.37 -21.22 -43.94
C ASN A 185 -18.63 -20.80 -45.24
N PRO A 186 -18.22 -19.52 -45.39
CA PRO A 186 -17.78 -18.61 -44.30
C PRO A 186 -18.79 -17.65 -43.66
N HIS A 187 -20.05 -17.57 -44.09
CA HIS A 187 -20.98 -16.50 -43.66
C HIS A 187 -22.07 -16.90 -42.64
N GLY A 188 -21.75 -17.83 -41.73
CA GLY A 188 -22.67 -18.26 -40.67
C GLY A 188 -22.17 -19.45 -39.85
N VAL A 189 -20.90 -19.43 -39.43
CA VAL A 189 -20.32 -20.52 -38.65
C VAL A 189 -20.96 -20.62 -37.26
N THR A 190 -21.46 -21.81 -36.93
CA THR A 190 -22.00 -22.12 -35.61
C THR A 190 -20.87 -22.35 -34.60
N ALA A 191 -21.15 -22.14 -33.31
CA ALA A 191 -20.17 -22.44 -32.26
C ALA A 191 -19.66 -23.89 -32.34
N GLU A 192 -20.49 -24.83 -32.81
CA GLU A 192 -20.15 -26.24 -32.98
C GLU A 192 -19.14 -26.46 -34.13
N GLN A 193 -19.28 -25.71 -35.24
CA GLN A 193 -18.34 -25.78 -36.37
C GLN A 193 -16.93 -25.27 -36.03
N ILE A 194 -16.80 -24.38 -35.05
CA ILE A 194 -15.51 -23.86 -34.56
C ILE A 194 -15.09 -24.48 -33.20
N GLY A 195 -15.82 -25.48 -32.72
CA GLY A 195 -15.53 -26.21 -31.48
C GLY A 195 -15.74 -25.42 -30.18
N LEU A 196 -16.47 -24.30 -30.23
CA LEU A 196 -16.83 -23.46 -29.08
C LEU A 196 -18.15 -23.87 -28.41
N ASP A 197 -18.93 -24.78 -29.01
CA ASP A 197 -20.17 -25.34 -28.41
C ASP A 197 -19.91 -26.05 -27.08
N LYS A 198 -18.72 -26.61 -26.89
CA LYS A 198 -18.29 -27.32 -25.67
C LYS A 198 -17.58 -26.41 -24.67
N VAL A 199 -17.39 -25.13 -25.00
CA VAL A 199 -16.72 -24.16 -24.14
C VAL A 199 -17.79 -23.37 -23.37
N PRO A 200 -17.83 -23.44 -22.03
CA PRO A 200 -18.74 -22.60 -21.25
C PRO A 200 -18.48 -21.12 -21.53
N ASN A 201 -19.46 -20.40 -22.07
CA ASN A 201 -19.37 -18.97 -22.36
C ASN A 201 -19.67 -18.14 -21.10
N VAL A 202 -18.79 -18.28 -20.12
CA VAL A 202 -18.77 -17.48 -18.89
C VAL A 202 -17.39 -16.87 -18.75
N ALA A 203 -17.30 -15.72 -18.10
CA ALA A 203 -16.01 -15.11 -17.83
C ALA A 203 -15.15 -16.05 -16.96
N THR A 204 -13.82 -15.97 -17.04
CA THR A 204 -12.92 -16.89 -16.31
C THR A 204 -13.21 -16.94 -14.81
N ASN A 205 -13.67 -15.83 -14.23
CA ASN A 205 -14.11 -15.70 -12.84
C ASN A 205 -15.49 -16.32 -12.53
N ASP A 206 -16.30 -16.60 -13.54
CA ASP A 206 -17.63 -17.20 -13.43
C ASP A 206 -17.65 -18.70 -13.79
N GLN A 207 -16.48 -19.28 -14.12
CA GLN A 207 -16.35 -20.72 -14.31
C GLN A 207 -16.58 -21.45 -12.98
N THR A 208 -17.35 -22.54 -13.03
CA THR A 208 -17.66 -23.39 -11.88
C THR A 208 -16.89 -24.72 -11.97
N PRO A 209 -15.61 -24.76 -11.55
CA PRO A 209 -14.82 -25.98 -11.65
C PRO A 209 -15.39 -27.07 -10.74
N THR A 210 -15.55 -28.28 -11.28
CA THR A 210 -15.85 -29.48 -10.49
C THR A 210 -14.55 -30.17 -10.09
N TYR A 211 -14.37 -30.45 -8.79
CA TYR A 211 -13.18 -31.09 -8.24
C TYR A 211 -13.55 -32.01 -7.06
N SER A 212 -12.65 -32.93 -6.72
CA SER A 212 -12.75 -33.78 -5.55
C SER A 212 -11.49 -33.62 -4.70
N GLN A 213 -11.62 -33.73 -3.38
CA GLN A 213 -10.48 -33.60 -2.47
C GLN A 213 -9.42 -34.66 -2.78
N ASN A 214 -8.15 -34.26 -2.85
CA ASN A 214 -7.08 -35.23 -3.04
C ASN A 214 -6.93 -36.14 -1.81
N SER A 215 -6.55 -37.40 -2.03
CA SER A 215 -6.38 -38.39 -0.95
C SER A 215 -5.19 -38.07 -0.04
N SER A 216 -4.14 -37.45 -0.57
CA SER A 216 -2.91 -37.09 0.15
C SER A 216 -2.48 -35.65 -0.11
N LEU A 217 -1.74 -35.05 0.83
CA LEU A 217 -1.12 -33.75 0.65
C LEU A 217 0.05 -33.87 -0.35
N SER A 218 0.02 -33.07 -1.42
CA SER A 218 1.04 -33.10 -2.48
C SER A 218 1.11 -31.74 -3.19
N ASN A 219 2.29 -31.35 -3.65
CA ASN A 219 2.47 -30.09 -4.39
C ASN A 219 1.70 -30.05 -5.71
N ILE A 220 1.30 -28.86 -6.13
CA ILE A 220 0.80 -28.62 -7.48
C ILE A 220 1.91 -28.83 -8.51
N THR A 221 1.56 -29.26 -9.71
CA THR A 221 2.51 -29.52 -10.80
C THR A 221 2.07 -28.79 -12.05
N SER A 222 3.00 -28.08 -12.70
CA SER A 222 2.70 -27.37 -13.94
C SER A 222 2.18 -28.34 -15.01
N GLY A 223 1.09 -27.94 -15.68
CA GLY A 223 0.42 -28.75 -16.71
C GLY A 223 -0.58 -29.79 -16.19
N GLU A 224 -0.83 -29.88 -14.89
CA GLU A 224 -1.90 -30.75 -14.37
C GLU A 224 -3.31 -30.17 -14.64
N LYS A 225 -4.33 -31.03 -14.63
CA LYS A 225 -5.73 -30.59 -14.81
C LYS A 225 -6.15 -29.69 -13.64
N LEU A 226 -6.88 -28.60 -13.92
CA LEU A 226 -7.42 -27.68 -12.91
C LEU A 226 -8.18 -28.41 -11.78
N SER A 227 -8.96 -29.44 -12.10
CA SER A 227 -9.69 -30.23 -11.09
C SER A 227 -8.76 -30.96 -10.11
N VAL A 228 -7.56 -31.35 -10.54
CA VAL A 228 -6.53 -31.97 -9.68
C VAL A 228 -5.87 -30.91 -8.80
N SER A 229 -5.50 -29.75 -9.36
CA SER A 229 -4.93 -28.64 -8.58
C SER A 229 -5.91 -28.15 -7.50
N PHE A 230 -7.18 -27.96 -7.85
CA PHE A 230 -8.22 -27.61 -6.88
C PHE A 230 -8.43 -28.72 -5.83
N GLY A 231 -8.35 -30.00 -6.22
CA GLY A 231 -8.38 -31.11 -5.27
C GLY A 231 -7.21 -31.12 -4.28
N LYS A 232 -6.00 -30.80 -4.74
CA LYS A 232 -4.80 -30.65 -3.88
C LYS A 232 -4.91 -29.44 -2.95
N ILE A 233 -5.38 -28.31 -3.47
CA ILE A 233 -5.64 -27.09 -2.67
C ILE A 233 -6.71 -27.38 -1.61
N MET A 234 -7.80 -28.05 -1.97
CA MET A 234 -8.85 -28.46 -1.03
C MET A 234 -8.28 -29.37 0.08
N LYS A 235 -7.40 -30.32 -0.26
CA LYS A 235 -6.73 -31.16 0.74
C LYS A 235 -5.83 -30.35 1.68
N ALA A 236 -5.02 -29.45 1.14
CA ALA A 236 -4.18 -28.56 1.95
C ALA A 236 -5.00 -27.67 2.90
N ILE A 237 -6.11 -27.09 2.41
CA ILE A 237 -7.02 -26.28 3.22
C ILE A 237 -7.70 -27.13 4.30
N ALA A 238 -8.21 -28.31 3.96
CA ALA A 238 -8.84 -29.20 4.94
C ALA A 238 -7.87 -29.62 6.06
N ASP A 239 -6.63 -29.97 5.69
CA ASP A 239 -5.58 -30.34 6.65
C ASP A 239 -5.17 -29.13 7.51
N LEU A 240 -5.10 -27.92 6.92
CA LEU A 240 -4.82 -26.68 7.65
C LEU A 240 -5.96 -26.31 8.61
N ILE A 241 -7.22 -26.41 8.19
CA ILE A 241 -8.38 -26.19 9.06
C ILE A 241 -8.35 -27.17 10.23
N SER A 242 -8.04 -28.45 9.96
CA SER A 242 -7.86 -29.46 11.01
C SER A 242 -6.70 -29.12 11.95
N HIS A 243 -5.60 -28.58 11.42
CA HIS A 243 -4.44 -28.15 12.20
C HIS A 243 -4.75 -26.94 13.08
N ILE A 244 -5.37 -25.89 12.54
CA ILE A 244 -5.77 -24.67 13.28
C ILE A 244 -6.84 -25.01 14.34
N GLY A 245 -7.77 -25.91 14.03
CA GLY A 245 -8.78 -26.40 14.96
C GLY A 245 -8.22 -27.32 16.05
N SER A 246 -6.99 -27.82 15.91
CA SER A 246 -6.34 -28.70 16.88
C SER A 246 -5.95 -27.92 18.13
N LYS A 247 -6.78 -28.02 19.19
CA LYS A 247 -6.46 -27.51 20.53
C LYS A 247 -5.57 -28.46 21.34
N SER A 248 -5.37 -29.68 20.85
CA SER A 248 -4.23 -30.51 21.20
C SER A 248 -2.99 -29.89 20.55
N ASN A 249 -2.16 -29.22 21.36
CA ASN A 249 -0.85 -28.66 21.00
C ASN A 249 -0.20 -29.42 19.82
N PRO A 250 0.01 -28.80 18.64
CA PRO A 250 0.26 -29.53 17.40
C PRO A 250 1.64 -30.20 17.29
N HIS A 251 2.45 -30.19 18.33
CA HIS A 251 3.28 -31.35 18.59
C HIS A 251 2.99 -31.83 20.00
N SER A 252 2.41 -33.03 20.08
CA SER A 252 2.44 -33.85 21.29
C SER A 252 3.89 -34.26 21.57
N VAL A 253 4.82 -33.31 21.73
CA VAL A 253 6.13 -33.55 22.33
C VAL A 253 5.85 -33.99 23.75
N THR A 254 5.78 -35.31 23.91
CA THR A 254 5.80 -35.97 25.20
C THR A 254 7.08 -35.57 25.91
N LYS A 255 7.06 -35.58 27.24
CA LYS A 255 8.28 -35.38 28.02
C LYS A 255 9.39 -36.35 27.56
N SER A 256 9.02 -37.49 26.96
CA SER A 256 9.90 -38.50 26.36
C SER A 256 10.70 -37.97 25.20
N GLN A 257 10.02 -37.30 24.29
CA GLN A 257 10.62 -36.79 23.06
C GLN A 257 11.65 -35.69 23.30
N VAL A 258 11.61 -35.03 24.46
CA VAL A 258 12.61 -34.03 24.90
C VAL A 258 13.50 -34.53 26.04
N GLY A 259 13.44 -35.82 26.38
CA GLY A 259 14.28 -36.43 27.43
C GLY A 259 13.94 -36.02 28.87
N LEU A 260 12.77 -35.43 29.11
CA LEU A 260 12.31 -34.91 30.41
C LEU A 260 11.31 -35.80 31.14
N ASP A 261 11.02 -37.02 30.66
CA ASP A 261 10.04 -37.94 31.26
C ASP A 261 10.30 -38.22 32.75
N ASN A 262 11.58 -38.35 33.09
CA ASN A 262 12.02 -38.67 34.44
C ASN A 262 12.33 -37.42 35.28
N VAL A 263 12.10 -36.21 34.74
CA VAL A 263 12.37 -34.95 35.45
C VAL A 263 11.12 -34.54 36.23
N PRO A 264 11.18 -34.49 37.58
CA PRO A 264 10.08 -33.99 38.39
C PRO A 264 9.81 -32.52 38.06
N ASN A 265 8.55 -32.15 37.82
CA ASN A 265 8.16 -30.77 37.57
C ASN A 265 7.89 -30.04 38.89
N VAL A 266 8.95 -29.81 39.65
CA VAL A 266 8.94 -29.00 40.86
C VAL A 266 10.05 -27.96 40.75
N ALA A 267 9.89 -26.82 41.41
CA ALA A 267 10.96 -25.83 41.45
C ALA A 267 12.21 -26.44 42.09
N THR A 268 13.41 -25.99 41.70
CA THR A 268 14.68 -26.58 42.18
C THR A 268 14.77 -26.62 43.70
N ASN A 269 14.15 -25.66 44.40
CA ASN A 269 14.04 -25.59 45.85
C ASN A 269 13.09 -26.63 46.48
N ASP A 270 12.21 -27.25 45.70
CA ASP A 270 11.18 -28.17 46.16
C ASP A 270 11.49 -29.64 45.77
N GLN A 271 12.66 -29.90 45.19
CA GLN A 271 13.13 -31.26 44.92
C GLN A 271 13.40 -32.01 46.24
N GLN A 272 12.81 -33.20 46.39
CA GLN A 272 12.98 -34.06 47.57
C GLN A 272 14.00 -35.18 47.25
N PRO A 273 15.28 -35.04 47.62
CA PRO A 273 16.28 -36.07 47.36
C PRO A 273 16.03 -37.30 48.24
N THR A 274 16.09 -38.49 47.63
CA THR A 274 16.14 -39.76 48.38
C THR A 274 17.60 -40.12 48.63
N PHE A 275 17.97 -40.42 49.87
CA PHE A 275 19.34 -40.78 50.26
C PHE A 275 19.37 -41.78 51.42
N ALA A 276 20.42 -42.60 51.47
CA ALA A 276 20.73 -43.49 52.58
C ALA A 276 21.91 -42.94 53.39
N GLU A 277 21.98 -43.26 54.69
CA GLU A 277 23.14 -42.89 55.51
C GLU A 277 24.40 -43.60 55.00
N SER A 278 25.50 -42.86 54.86
CA SER A 278 26.78 -43.46 54.47
C SER A 278 27.33 -44.35 55.59
N GLY A 279 27.99 -45.46 55.22
CA GLY A 279 28.55 -46.40 56.20
C GLY A 279 29.70 -45.83 57.04
N THR A 280 30.45 -44.86 56.51
CA THR A 280 31.63 -44.27 57.17
C THR A 280 31.73 -42.76 56.93
N ARG A 281 32.45 -42.04 57.81
CA ARG A 281 32.72 -40.61 57.67
C ARG A 281 33.76 -40.35 56.58
N THR A 282 33.32 -39.78 55.47
CA THR A 282 34.16 -39.37 54.33
C THR A 282 33.78 -37.96 53.88
N ASN A 283 34.76 -37.14 53.52
CA ASN A 283 34.49 -35.77 53.09
C ASN A 283 33.73 -35.74 51.75
N ILE A 284 32.98 -34.67 51.50
CA ILE A 284 32.28 -34.47 50.22
C ILE A 284 33.29 -34.13 49.12
N ALA A 285 33.03 -34.59 47.90
CA ALA A 285 33.83 -34.30 46.72
C ALA A 285 32.96 -33.74 45.58
N SER A 286 33.57 -32.92 44.72
CA SER A 286 32.87 -32.39 43.54
C SER A 286 32.57 -33.50 42.54
N GLY A 287 31.38 -33.47 41.95
CA GLY A 287 30.90 -34.50 41.00
C GLY A 287 30.16 -35.68 41.63
N GLU A 288 30.01 -35.72 42.96
CA GLU A 288 29.20 -36.74 43.62
C GLU A 288 27.69 -36.54 43.41
N THR A 289 26.92 -37.63 43.41
CA THR A 289 25.45 -37.56 43.33
C THR A 289 24.87 -36.88 44.57
N LEU A 290 23.73 -36.19 44.43
CA LEU A 290 23.02 -35.59 45.57
C LEU A 290 22.72 -36.62 46.68
N SER A 291 22.35 -37.85 46.31
CA SER A 291 22.10 -38.93 47.27
C SER A 291 23.35 -39.29 48.09
N THR A 292 24.54 -39.27 47.48
CA THR A 292 25.82 -39.53 48.15
C THR A 292 26.20 -38.39 49.08
N LEU A 293 26.05 -37.14 48.62
CA LEU A 293 26.34 -35.93 49.41
C LEU A 293 25.47 -35.89 50.67
N PHE A 294 24.14 -36.03 50.52
CA PHE A 294 23.23 -36.06 51.67
C PHE A 294 23.46 -37.28 52.57
N GLY A 295 23.84 -38.43 52.02
CA GLY A 295 24.20 -39.61 52.81
C GLY A 295 25.43 -39.42 53.69
N LYS A 296 26.46 -38.75 53.19
CA LYS A 296 27.65 -38.37 53.97
C LYS A 296 27.31 -37.32 55.04
N ILE A 297 26.57 -36.27 54.67
CA ILE A 297 26.12 -35.24 55.63
C ILE A 297 25.30 -35.88 56.76
N LYS A 298 24.37 -36.79 56.43
CA LYS A 298 23.61 -37.55 57.41
C LYS A 298 24.52 -38.37 58.33
N LYS A 299 25.57 -39.02 57.80
CA LYS A 299 26.53 -39.77 58.63
C LYS A 299 27.26 -38.86 59.62
N PHE A 300 27.71 -37.68 59.18
CA PHE A 300 28.31 -36.69 60.07
C PHE A 300 27.37 -36.27 61.20
N PHE A 301 26.08 -36.07 60.90
CA PHE A 301 25.07 -35.73 61.91
C PHE A 301 24.68 -36.92 62.81
N ALA A 302 24.47 -38.11 62.27
CA ALA A 302 24.06 -39.30 63.03
C ALA A 302 25.11 -39.70 64.08
N ASP A 303 26.39 -39.53 63.74
CA ASP A 303 27.49 -39.82 64.66
C ASP A 303 27.73 -38.71 65.71
N LEU A 304 27.13 -37.53 65.57
CA LEU A 304 27.15 -36.52 66.63
C LEU A 304 26.22 -36.97 67.78
N LYS A 305 26.68 -36.81 69.01
CA LYS A 305 25.85 -37.11 70.19
C LYS A 305 24.73 -36.09 70.34
N THR A 306 23.64 -36.47 71.01
CA THR A 306 22.41 -35.66 71.19
C THR A 306 22.70 -34.22 71.65
N VAL A 307 23.70 -34.04 72.52
CA VAL A 307 24.14 -32.72 73.01
C VAL A 307 24.48 -31.72 71.88
N ALA A 308 24.99 -32.19 70.74
CA ALA A 308 25.35 -31.32 69.62
C ALA A 308 24.14 -30.69 68.93
N PHE A 309 22.92 -31.23 69.14
CA PHE A 309 21.69 -30.76 68.53
C PHE A 309 20.76 -30.04 69.50
N THR A 310 20.72 -30.49 70.75
CA THR A 310 19.87 -29.87 71.78
C THR A 310 20.55 -28.71 72.47
N GLY A 311 21.90 -28.65 72.44
CA GLY A 311 22.69 -27.78 73.30
C GLY A 311 22.50 -28.08 74.79
N SER A 312 21.77 -29.14 75.14
CA SER A 312 21.42 -29.45 76.52
C SER A 312 22.55 -30.18 77.20
N TYR A 313 23.01 -29.61 78.30
CA TYR A 313 24.03 -30.23 79.14
C TYR A 313 23.61 -31.62 79.66
N THR A 314 22.31 -31.91 79.75
CA THR A 314 21.79 -33.21 80.20
C THR A 314 22.16 -34.37 79.28
N ASP A 315 22.41 -34.08 78.01
CA ASP A 315 22.61 -35.06 76.94
C ASP A 315 24.06 -35.54 76.84
N LEU A 316 24.91 -35.01 77.71
CA LEU A 316 26.27 -35.50 77.95
C LEU A 316 26.21 -36.84 78.70
N SER A 317 26.80 -37.87 78.09
CA SER A 317 27.12 -39.14 78.74
C SER A 317 28.51 -39.08 79.35
N ASN A 318 28.80 -39.93 80.36
CA ASN A 318 30.08 -39.95 81.08
C ASN A 318 30.49 -38.62 81.74
N LYS A 319 29.51 -37.86 82.25
CA LYS A 319 29.75 -36.61 82.98
C LYS A 319 30.33 -36.84 84.39
N PRO A 320 31.21 -35.97 84.89
CA PRO A 320 31.65 -36.00 86.29
C PRO A 320 30.45 -35.90 87.24
N THR A 321 30.39 -36.76 88.25
CA THR A 321 29.22 -36.88 89.16
C THR A 321 29.11 -35.78 90.21
N SER A 322 30.13 -34.92 90.39
CA SER A 322 30.00 -33.65 91.15
C SER A 322 31.13 -32.66 90.85
N MET A 323 30.82 -31.37 90.73
CA MET A 323 31.78 -30.27 90.91
C MET A 323 31.39 -29.49 92.18
N GLN A 324 31.82 -29.97 93.35
CA GLN A 324 31.52 -29.32 94.64
C GLN A 324 32.32 -28.01 94.78
N ASN A 325 31.63 -26.91 95.07
CA ASN A 325 32.27 -25.64 95.45
C ASN A 325 32.52 -25.65 96.97
N PRO A 326 33.76 -25.50 97.46
CA PRO A 326 34.07 -25.58 98.90
C PRO A 326 33.45 -24.45 99.75
N ASN A 327 32.94 -23.38 99.14
CA ASN A 327 32.28 -22.28 99.83
C ASN A 327 30.78 -22.24 99.47
N SER A 328 29.89 -22.53 100.43
CA SER A 328 28.44 -22.43 100.21
C SER A 328 27.98 -20.98 100.10
N LEU A 329 27.12 -20.67 99.12
CA LEU A 329 26.47 -19.36 99.00
C LEU A 329 25.20 -19.33 99.88
N THR A 330 25.13 -18.39 100.82
CA THR A 330 23.95 -18.19 101.68
C THR A 330 23.12 -17.02 101.17
N LEU A 331 21.83 -17.25 100.92
CA LEU A 331 20.86 -16.24 100.48
C LEU A 331 19.78 -16.06 101.55
N THR A 332 19.46 -14.80 101.89
CA THR A 332 18.45 -14.43 102.88
C THR A 332 17.40 -13.54 102.24
N MET A 333 16.12 -13.90 102.37
CA MET A 333 14.98 -13.09 101.93
C MET A 333 13.84 -13.17 102.96
N ASN A 334 13.19 -12.03 103.25
CA ASN A 334 12.08 -11.91 104.21
C ASN A 334 12.30 -12.66 105.54
N GLY A 335 13.50 -12.52 106.13
CA GLY A 335 13.83 -13.10 107.43
C GLY A 335 14.09 -14.62 107.44
N SER A 336 14.10 -15.29 106.28
CA SER A 336 14.50 -16.70 106.17
C SER A 336 15.77 -16.85 105.32
N SER A 337 16.76 -17.58 105.84
CA SER A 337 18.05 -17.83 105.20
C SER A 337 18.17 -19.29 104.74
N SER A 338 18.80 -19.53 103.59
CA SER A 338 19.16 -20.87 103.11
C SER A 338 20.53 -20.87 102.45
N SER A 339 21.33 -21.91 102.73
CA SER A 339 22.66 -22.12 102.16
C SER A 339 22.63 -23.15 101.02
N TYR A 340 23.37 -22.87 99.96
CA TYR A 340 23.51 -23.75 98.79
C TYR A 340 24.98 -24.04 98.51
N ASN A 341 25.35 -25.31 98.47
CA ASN A 341 26.72 -25.79 98.28
C ASN A 341 26.94 -26.50 96.92
N GLY A 342 26.00 -26.38 95.98
CA GLY A 342 26.10 -27.02 94.66
C GLY A 342 25.58 -28.46 94.59
N SER A 343 24.88 -28.96 95.62
CA SER A 343 24.26 -30.29 95.58
C SER A 343 22.98 -30.33 94.73
N ALA A 344 22.87 -31.33 93.84
CA ALA A 344 21.74 -31.51 92.93
C ALA A 344 20.42 -31.96 93.61
N THR A 345 20.43 -32.26 94.91
CA THR A 345 19.25 -32.70 95.68
C THR A 345 18.54 -31.59 96.46
N ALA A 346 19.02 -30.34 96.42
CA ALA A 346 18.39 -29.24 97.15
C ALA A 346 17.47 -28.40 96.24
N SER A 347 16.16 -28.72 96.22
CA SER A 347 15.13 -27.84 95.66
C SER A 347 14.43 -27.05 96.76
N LYS A 348 14.44 -25.71 96.71
CA LYS A 348 13.60 -24.85 97.54
C LYS A 348 12.81 -23.88 96.65
N SER A 349 11.49 -23.91 96.76
CA SER A 349 10.58 -23.09 95.94
C SER A 349 10.03 -21.92 96.75
N TRP A 350 10.20 -20.69 96.26
CA TRP A 350 9.54 -19.48 96.74
C TRP A 350 8.51 -19.05 95.67
N TYR A 351 7.24 -18.84 96.04
CA TYR A 351 6.19 -18.39 95.11
C TYR A 351 6.05 -16.86 95.11
N ALA A 352 5.86 -16.27 93.92
CA ALA A 352 5.42 -14.89 93.73
C ALA A 352 3.88 -14.84 93.49
N PRO A 353 3.18 -13.75 93.87
CA PRO A 353 1.71 -13.69 93.87
C PRO A 353 1.07 -13.64 92.46
N THR A 354 -0.13 -14.23 92.33
CA THR A 354 -0.82 -14.58 91.07
C THR A 354 -2.20 -13.91 90.88
N SER A 355 -2.33 -12.58 90.98
CA SER A 355 -3.69 -11.99 90.93
C SER A 355 -3.88 -10.59 90.31
N ALA A 356 -3.03 -10.12 89.38
CA ALA A 356 -3.38 -9.10 88.39
C ALA A 356 -2.29 -8.95 87.32
N GLY A 357 -2.63 -9.10 86.04
CA GLY A 357 -1.74 -8.74 84.92
C GLY A 357 -1.84 -7.25 84.57
N THR A 358 -0.78 -6.70 83.97
CA THR A 358 -0.75 -5.31 83.47
C THR A 358 -1.84 -5.08 82.42
N ALA A 359 -2.57 -3.97 82.50
CA ALA A 359 -3.61 -3.60 81.54
C ALA A 359 -3.09 -3.65 80.09
N GLY A 360 -3.88 -4.24 79.18
CA GLY A 360 -3.57 -4.35 77.75
C GLY A 360 -2.95 -5.68 77.30
N TYR A 361 -2.57 -6.58 78.21
CA TYR A 361 -1.95 -7.87 77.87
C TYR A 361 -3.01 -8.97 77.66
N ARG A 362 -2.89 -9.79 76.61
CA ARG A 362 -3.77 -10.95 76.35
C ARG A 362 -3.14 -12.23 76.90
N LEU A 363 -3.86 -13.00 77.71
CA LEU A 363 -3.38 -14.29 78.21
C LEU A 363 -3.29 -15.31 77.06
N ILE A 364 -2.10 -15.87 76.80
CA ILE A 364 -1.89 -16.85 75.72
C ILE A 364 -2.14 -18.28 76.22
N SER A 365 -1.81 -18.58 77.47
CA SER A 365 -2.13 -19.87 78.09
C SER A 365 -2.09 -19.82 79.61
N ASN A 366 -2.90 -20.67 80.25
CA ASN A 366 -2.89 -20.92 81.69
C ASN A 366 -2.62 -22.41 81.96
N GLY A 367 -1.46 -22.90 81.53
CA GLY A 367 -0.94 -24.22 81.92
C GLY A 367 -0.26 -24.17 83.29
N SER A 368 0.18 -25.33 83.80
CA SER A 368 0.77 -25.54 85.14
C SER A 368 2.14 -24.87 85.40
N GLY A 369 2.43 -23.76 84.74
CA GLY A 369 3.62 -22.91 84.92
C GLY A 369 3.25 -21.43 85.04
N ALA A 370 4.26 -20.55 85.10
CA ALA A 370 4.04 -19.11 85.16
C ALA A 370 3.20 -18.62 83.96
N PRO A 371 2.18 -17.76 84.16
CA PRO A 371 1.28 -17.35 83.08
C PRO A 371 2.03 -16.61 81.97
N VAL A 372 1.79 -16.99 80.71
CA VAL A 372 2.38 -16.37 79.52
C VAL A 372 1.42 -15.33 78.95
N TRP A 373 1.84 -14.07 78.97
CA TRP A 373 1.07 -12.92 78.52
C TRP A 373 1.58 -12.40 77.18
N GLN A 374 0.70 -12.21 76.18
CA GLN A 374 1.01 -11.53 74.93
C GLN A 374 0.90 -10.02 75.13
N GLN A 375 2.03 -9.34 74.96
CA GLN A 375 2.02 -7.89 74.80
C GLN A 375 1.40 -7.52 73.43
N PRO A 376 0.59 -6.45 73.34
CA PRO A 376 0.21 -5.87 72.06
C PRO A 376 1.47 -5.46 71.25
N PRO A 377 1.41 -5.45 69.91
CA PRO A 377 2.56 -5.06 69.07
C PRO A 377 2.88 -3.56 69.13
N TYR A 378 2.20 -2.81 70.00
CA TYR A 378 2.34 -1.39 70.23
C TYR A 378 2.16 -1.09 71.73
N ALA A 379 2.69 0.04 72.18
CA ALA A 379 2.45 0.54 73.52
C ALA A 379 1.39 1.66 73.46
N GLU A 380 0.46 1.71 74.42
CA GLU A 380 -0.63 2.69 74.41
C GLU A 380 -0.25 3.96 75.17
N CYS A 381 -0.44 5.10 74.52
CA CYS A 381 -0.37 6.42 75.13
C CYS A 381 -1.79 6.93 75.42
N THR A 382 -2.14 7.03 76.69
CA THR A 382 -3.44 7.52 77.18
C THR A 382 -3.41 8.99 77.61
N THR A 383 -2.31 9.70 77.36
CA THR A 383 -2.20 11.13 77.70
C THR A 383 -3.24 11.96 76.94
N ASN A 384 -3.96 12.83 77.64
CA ASN A 384 -4.98 13.72 77.07
C ASN A 384 -4.46 14.54 75.87
N ASP A 385 -5.39 14.93 75.00
CA ASP A 385 -5.12 15.56 73.71
C ASP A 385 -4.35 16.88 73.79
N ASN A 386 -4.76 17.76 74.72
CA ASN A 386 -4.22 19.10 74.93
C ASN A 386 -2.85 19.14 75.63
N VAL A 387 -2.37 18.00 76.14
CA VAL A 387 -1.08 17.89 76.83
C VAL A 387 0.05 17.62 75.84
N ALA A 388 1.09 18.45 75.83
CA ALA A 388 2.23 18.28 74.92
C ALA A 388 3.13 17.09 75.28
N ALA A 389 3.36 16.85 76.58
CA ALA A 389 4.14 15.71 77.06
C ALA A 389 3.33 14.42 77.05
N LYS A 390 3.70 13.50 76.16
CA LYS A 390 3.12 12.17 76.03
C LYS A 390 3.97 11.16 76.79
N THR A 391 3.32 10.15 77.36
CA THR A 391 4.00 9.13 78.15
C THR A 391 3.54 7.73 77.76
N VAL A 392 4.49 6.80 77.76
CA VAL A 392 4.22 5.38 77.48
C VAL A 392 5.18 4.50 78.28
N SER A 393 4.73 3.30 78.66
CA SER A 393 5.54 2.33 79.41
C SER A 393 5.74 1.05 78.60
N ILE A 394 7.01 0.71 78.37
CA ILE A 394 7.46 -0.51 77.69
C ILE A 394 8.42 -1.25 78.62
N SER A 395 8.10 -2.50 78.93
CA SER A 395 8.93 -3.36 79.80
C SER A 395 10.27 -3.67 79.16
N ASN A 396 11.35 -3.65 79.96
CA ASN A 396 12.74 -3.90 79.52
C ASN A 396 13.24 -2.97 78.40
N PHE A 397 12.61 -1.81 78.22
CA PHE A 397 13.04 -0.83 77.23
C PHE A 397 14.33 -0.13 77.69
N ARG A 398 15.30 -0.05 76.77
CA ARG A 398 16.51 0.76 76.92
C ARG A 398 16.58 1.75 75.77
N LEU A 399 16.73 3.02 76.09
CA LEU A 399 16.91 4.05 75.08
C LEU A 399 18.34 3.99 74.50
N VAL A 400 18.44 3.67 73.21
CA VAL A 400 19.67 3.67 72.42
C VAL A 400 19.37 4.27 71.04
N ILE A 401 20.37 4.83 70.36
CA ILE A 401 20.21 5.30 68.98
C ILE A 401 19.72 4.13 68.12
N GLY A 402 18.68 4.37 67.32
CA GLY A 402 18.00 3.35 66.51
C GLY A 402 16.91 2.57 67.26
N ALA A 403 16.66 2.85 68.55
CA ALA A 403 15.54 2.23 69.28
C ALA A 403 14.22 2.51 68.56
N ARG A 404 13.50 1.44 68.20
CA ARG A 404 12.29 1.47 67.39
C ARG A 404 11.12 0.96 68.19
N ILE A 405 10.03 1.73 68.25
CA ILE A 405 8.82 1.40 69.00
C ILE A 405 7.58 1.75 68.16
N VAL A 406 6.45 1.12 68.46
CA VAL A 406 5.15 1.52 67.93
C VAL A 406 4.30 2.01 69.08
N VAL A 407 3.74 3.21 68.96
CA VAL A 407 2.89 3.82 69.98
C VAL A 407 1.54 4.12 69.40
N LYS A 408 0.49 3.58 70.01
CA LYS A 408 -0.89 3.93 69.71
C LYS A 408 -1.33 5.08 70.60
N PHE A 409 -1.76 6.19 70.01
CA PHE A 409 -2.21 7.35 70.75
C PHE A 409 -3.73 7.33 70.88
N ASN A 410 -4.24 7.19 72.11
CA ASN A 410 -5.69 7.06 72.32
C ASN A 410 -6.45 8.38 72.08
N SER A 411 -5.74 9.50 72.01
CA SER A 411 -6.29 10.83 71.72
C SER A 411 -5.42 11.54 70.69
N SER A 412 -6.04 12.37 69.84
CA SER A 412 -5.33 13.29 68.93
C SER A 412 -4.43 14.23 69.73
N HIS A 413 -3.43 14.85 69.13
CA HIS A 413 -2.67 15.91 69.80
C HIS A 413 -3.16 17.30 69.37
N THR A 414 -3.78 18.01 70.31
CA THR A 414 -4.44 19.32 70.09
C THR A 414 -3.69 20.47 70.75
N SER A 415 -2.55 20.20 71.39
CA SER A 415 -1.69 21.22 71.99
C SER A 415 -1.01 22.09 70.92
N THR A 416 -0.85 23.38 71.22
CA THR A 416 -0.06 24.30 70.38
C THR A 416 1.45 24.16 70.62
N GLU A 417 1.84 23.58 71.76
CA GLU A 417 3.23 23.23 72.10
C GLU A 417 3.66 21.93 71.40
N GLY A 418 4.95 21.80 71.10
CA GLY A 418 5.49 20.64 70.41
C GLY A 418 5.36 19.35 71.22
N ALA A 419 4.84 18.28 70.61
CA ALA A 419 4.69 16.99 71.27
C ALA A 419 6.06 16.41 71.71
N THR A 420 6.13 15.89 72.93
CA THR A 420 7.28 15.12 73.43
C THR A 420 6.82 13.73 73.88
N LEU A 421 7.70 12.74 73.84
CA LEU A 421 7.43 11.39 74.30
C LEU A 421 8.46 10.96 75.34
N ASN A 422 7.98 10.53 76.51
CA ASN A 422 8.76 9.84 77.52
C ASN A 422 8.39 8.34 77.50
N VAL A 423 9.37 7.49 77.22
CA VAL A 423 9.20 6.03 77.16
C VAL A 423 9.87 5.43 78.39
N SER A 424 9.10 4.77 79.27
CA SER A 424 9.63 4.05 80.43
C SER A 424 10.59 4.86 81.32
N ASN A 425 10.28 6.15 81.54
CA ASN A 425 11.06 7.08 82.37
C ASN A 425 12.49 7.37 81.86
N THR A 426 12.76 7.24 80.55
CA THR A 426 14.06 7.61 79.96
C THR A 426 14.21 9.11 79.70
N GLY A 427 13.22 9.90 80.13
CA GLY A 427 13.14 11.35 79.90
C GLY A 427 12.35 11.68 78.63
N ALA A 428 11.61 12.79 78.68
CA ALA A 428 10.81 13.26 77.55
C ALA A 428 11.72 13.79 76.43
N LYS A 429 11.52 13.28 75.21
CA LYS A 429 12.22 13.74 73.99
C LYS A 429 11.22 14.24 72.96
N PRO A 430 11.55 15.26 72.15
CA PRO A 430 10.64 15.76 71.11
C PRO A 430 10.20 14.66 70.14
N ILE A 431 8.92 14.66 69.77
CA ILE A 431 8.40 13.91 68.63
C ILE A 431 8.46 14.84 67.42
N ILE A 432 9.11 14.36 66.37
CA ILE A 432 9.39 15.16 65.19
C ILE A 432 9.08 14.39 63.91
N LYS A 433 8.85 15.15 62.84
CA LYS A 433 8.88 14.67 61.47
C LYS A 433 9.94 15.44 60.67
N PHE A 434 10.41 14.87 59.57
CA PHE A 434 11.24 15.62 58.64
C PHE A 434 10.44 16.78 58.06
N GLY A 435 10.97 18.01 58.18
CA GLY A 435 10.38 19.18 57.53
C GLY A 435 10.56 19.09 56.03
N ALA A 436 9.57 19.55 55.26
CA ALA A 436 9.55 19.52 53.79
C ALA A 436 10.80 20.15 53.13
N ARG A 437 11.54 21.01 53.86
CA ARG A 437 12.72 21.74 53.36
C ARG A 437 14.08 21.12 53.72
N SER A 438 14.12 19.99 54.43
CA SER A 438 15.37 19.38 54.94
C SER A 438 16.33 18.88 53.87
N PHE A 439 15.90 18.75 52.62
CA PHE A 439 16.70 18.19 51.54
C PHE A 439 17.40 19.26 50.68
N PHE A 440 17.23 20.56 50.97
CA PHE A 440 17.73 21.66 50.11
C PHE A 440 18.90 22.44 50.70
N HIS A 441 19.48 22.02 51.82
CA HIS A 441 20.72 22.58 52.34
C HIS A 441 21.69 21.45 52.67
N ASN A 442 22.88 21.51 52.06
CA ASN A 442 24.02 20.66 52.35
C ASN A 442 24.30 20.61 53.86
N GLY A 443 23.80 19.57 54.53
CA GLY A 443 24.21 19.20 55.89
C GLY A 443 23.35 19.72 57.05
N VAL A 444 22.17 20.33 56.83
CA VAL A 444 21.28 20.72 57.96
C VAL A 444 19.92 20.04 57.82
N ILE A 445 19.71 18.99 58.62
CA ILE A 445 18.42 18.32 58.77
C ILE A 445 17.45 19.29 59.47
N SER A 446 16.35 19.66 58.82
CA SER A 446 15.33 20.55 59.39
C SER A 446 14.18 19.75 59.99
N TYR A 447 14.23 19.51 61.29
CA TYR A 447 13.16 18.80 61.99
C TYR A 447 11.97 19.73 62.25
N ALA A 448 10.75 19.25 61.98
CA ALA A 448 9.52 19.95 62.29
C ALA A 448 8.88 19.33 63.55
N PRO A 449 8.61 20.10 64.61
CA PRO A 449 7.87 19.62 65.77
C PRO A 449 6.42 19.32 65.40
N ILE A 450 5.83 18.34 66.08
CA ILE A 450 4.40 18.03 65.95
C ILE A 450 3.61 18.97 66.84
N THR A 451 2.66 19.70 66.27
CA THR A 451 1.73 20.61 66.96
C THR A 451 0.29 20.33 66.49
N SER A 452 -0.69 21.02 67.08
CA SER A 452 -2.12 20.84 66.79
C SER A 452 -2.53 20.87 65.32
N SER A 453 -1.83 21.62 64.46
CA SER A 453 -2.12 21.70 63.02
C SER A 453 -1.45 20.62 62.16
N LYS A 454 -0.62 19.76 62.76
CA LYS A 454 0.23 18.77 62.06
C LYS A 454 0.35 17.45 62.84
N SER A 455 -0.74 17.05 63.51
CA SER A 455 -0.83 15.93 64.46
C SER A 455 -1.39 14.64 63.84
N TRP A 456 -1.25 13.53 64.58
CA TRP A 456 -2.01 12.29 64.42
C TRP A 456 -3.49 12.45 64.80
N SER A 457 -4.30 11.52 64.31
CA SER A 457 -5.71 11.34 64.72
C SER A 457 -5.83 10.42 65.94
N ALA A 458 -6.91 10.55 66.71
CA ALA A 458 -7.18 9.66 67.84
C ALA A 458 -7.21 8.20 67.38
N LEU A 459 -6.63 7.31 68.20
CA LEU A 459 -6.47 5.88 67.98
C LEU A 459 -5.46 5.50 66.87
N GLU A 460 -4.77 6.46 66.27
CA GLU A 460 -3.70 6.20 65.30
C GLU A 460 -2.46 5.60 65.98
N SER A 461 -1.80 4.67 65.28
CA SER A 461 -0.54 4.07 65.72
C SER A 461 0.60 4.65 64.90
N LEU A 462 1.58 5.25 65.59
CA LEU A 462 2.78 5.79 64.99
C LEU A 462 3.94 4.88 65.30
N GLU A 463 4.72 4.54 64.28
CA GLU A 463 6.01 3.93 64.48
C GLU A 463 7.08 5.03 64.64
N LEU A 464 7.95 4.88 65.64
CA LEU A 464 8.89 5.90 66.11
C LEU A 464 10.29 5.29 66.23
N VAL A 465 11.30 5.98 65.70
CA VAL A 465 12.71 5.62 65.85
C VAL A 465 13.47 6.75 66.54
N TYR A 466 14.26 6.41 67.55
CA TYR A 466 15.11 7.36 68.26
C TYR A 466 16.41 7.61 67.49
N ASP A 467 16.70 8.85 67.11
CA ASP A 467 17.90 9.22 66.36
C ASP A 467 19.12 9.58 67.24
N GLY A 468 18.95 9.54 68.56
CA GLY A 468 19.94 9.99 69.55
C GLY A 468 19.62 11.34 70.20
N THR A 469 18.67 12.10 69.64
CA THR A 469 18.18 13.35 70.24
C THR A 469 16.66 13.36 70.35
N ASN A 470 15.95 12.90 69.31
CA ASN A 470 14.50 13.00 69.16
C ASN A 470 13.85 11.67 68.76
N TRP A 471 12.53 11.56 68.93
CA TRP A 471 11.70 10.49 68.39
C TRP A 471 11.19 10.88 66.99
N VAL A 472 11.64 10.17 65.96
CA VAL A 472 11.28 10.42 64.56
C VAL A 472 10.16 9.48 64.14
N ILE A 473 9.07 10.02 63.60
CA ILE A 473 7.96 9.21 63.05
C ILE A 473 8.40 8.52 61.75
N VAL A 474 8.19 7.21 61.67
CA VAL A 474 8.53 6.33 60.55
C VAL A 474 7.30 5.50 60.19
N GLY A 475 6.57 5.86 59.13
CA GLY A 475 5.28 5.22 58.78
C GLY A 475 4.16 5.68 59.72
N SER A 476 3.37 6.69 59.38
CA SER A 476 2.32 6.75 58.32
C SER A 476 2.61 7.78 57.20
N SER A 477 3.89 8.01 56.93
CA SER A 477 4.45 8.72 55.75
C SER A 477 5.91 8.25 55.52
N GLY A 478 6.14 6.95 55.74
CA GLY A 478 7.45 6.35 56.01
C GLY A 478 8.43 6.40 54.85
N TYR A 479 9.58 7.04 55.06
CA TYR A 479 10.74 6.92 54.18
C TYR A 479 11.85 6.19 54.92
N THR A 480 12.02 4.90 54.63
CA THR A 480 13.28 4.21 54.89
C THR A 480 14.25 4.57 53.77
N SER A 481 15.28 5.36 54.10
CA SER A 481 16.54 5.34 53.37
C SER A 481 17.10 3.92 53.42
N GLY A 482 17.03 3.19 52.31
CA GLY A 482 17.66 1.89 52.16
C GLY A 482 16.82 0.87 51.39
N GLY A 483 16.96 0.85 50.07
CA GLY A 483 16.97 -0.39 49.29
C GLY A 483 15.67 -1.19 49.19
N ARG A 484 14.58 -0.62 48.67
CA ARG A 484 13.58 -1.42 47.95
C ARG A 484 13.63 -1.08 46.47
N ASN A 485 14.25 -1.97 45.69
CA ASN A 485 14.14 -2.01 44.23
C ASN A 485 12.70 -2.40 43.88
N SER A 486 11.73 -1.52 44.12
CA SER A 486 10.34 -1.78 43.73
C SER A 486 10.26 -1.73 42.22
N SER A 487 9.69 -2.76 41.59
CA SER A 487 9.40 -2.74 40.16
C SER A 487 8.25 -1.80 39.81
N VAL A 488 7.55 -1.24 40.80
CA VAL A 488 6.49 -0.24 40.63
C VAL A 488 6.69 0.89 41.65
N ILE A 489 6.78 2.13 41.18
CA ILE A 489 6.94 3.33 42.02
C ILE A 489 5.83 4.32 41.68
N THR A 490 5.14 4.85 42.68
CA THR A 490 4.01 5.79 42.52
C THR A 490 4.42 7.20 42.95
N ILE A 491 4.17 8.19 42.09
CA ILE A 491 4.50 9.60 42.32
C ILE A 491 3.21 10.43 42.28
N GLY A 492 3.01 11.30 43.27
CA GLY A 492 1.92 12.29 43.28
C GLY A 492 2.36 13.70 42.85
N SER A 493 1.40 14.54 42.47
CA SER A 493 1.56 15.98 42.20
C SER A 493 0.95 16.88 43.29
N THR A 494 1.47 18.09 43.50
CA THR A 494 0.93 19.06 44.47
C THR A 494 -0.42 19.66 44.13
N THR A 495 -0.89 19.52 42.90
CA THR A 495 -2.15 20.15 42.50
C THR A 495 -3.36 19.52 43.19
N ASP A 496 -3.16 18.35 43.83
CA ASP A 496 -4.16 17.71 44.66
C ASP A 496 -3.47 17.17 45.93
N GLU A 497 -3.57 17.91 47.04
CA GLU A 497 -3.50 17.29 48.37
C GLU A 497 -4.70 16.33 48.50
N VAL A 498 -4.67 15.19 47.80
CA VAL A 498 -5.68 14.16 47.98
C VAL A 498 -5.42 13.52 49.33
N GLU A 499 -6.13 14.01 50.35
CA GLU A 499 -6.24 13.34 51.64
C GLU A 499 -6.44 11.83 51.41
N GLY A 500 -5.49 11.02 51.90
CA GLY A 500 -5.65 9.56 51.98
C GLY A 500 -5.07 8.71 50.83
N ARG A 501 -4.33 9.25 49.85
CA ARG A 501 -3.61 8.42 48.86
C ARG A 501 -2.16 8.14 49.26
N TYR A 502 -1.78 6.86 49.28
CA TYR A 502 -0.40 6.41 49.51
C TYR A 502 0.44 6.56 48.23
N VAL A 503 1.54 7.31 48.29
CA VAL A 503 2.52 7.46 47.20
C VAL A 503 3.93 7.18 47.71
N ASP A 504 4.82 6.72 46.82
CA ASP A 504 6.24 6.53 47.10
C ASP A 504 7.03 7.84 47.03
N TYR A 505 6.61 8.77 46.16
CA TYR A 505 7.16 10.12 46.04
C TYR A 505 6.07 11.17 45.90
N MET A 506 6.37 12.37 46.37
CA MET A 506 5.49 13.52 46.23
C MET A 506 6.27 14.68 45.60
N CYS A 507 5.86 15.11 44.41
CA CYS A 507 6.38 16.36 43.84
C CYS A 507 5.85 17.52 44.69
N ASN A 508 6.69 18.54 44.94
CA ASN A 508 6.24 19.77 45.56
C ASN A 508 6.13 20.92 44.52
N GLN A 509 5.39 21.99 44.83
CA GLN A 509 5.11 23.08 43.88
C GLN A 509 6.31 24.00 43.61
N TYR A 510 7.41 23.81 44.35
CA TYR A 510 8.61 24.64 44.28
C TYR A 510 9.76 23.94 43.56
N GLU A 511 9.63 22.65 43.26
CA GLU A 511 10.67 21.81 42.68
C GLU A 511 10.36 21.37 41.27
N ASP A 512 11.44 21.18 40.52
CA ASP A 512 11.40 20.50 39.24
C ASP A 512 10.98 19.03 39.46
N ALA A 513 9.81 18.66 38.96
CA ALA A 513 9.30 17.29 39.04
C ALA A 513 10.24 16.28 38.36
N GLY A 514 11.10 16.73 37.44
CA GLY A 514 12.12 15.92 36.78
C GLY A 514 13.13 15.34 37.76
N ILE A 515 13.48 16.06 38.83
CA ILE A 515 14.38 15.56 39.89
C ILE A 515 13.75 14.38 40.63
N VAL A 516 12.43 14.46 40.90
CA VAL A 516 11.69 13.40 41.61
C VAL A 516 11.53 12.18 40.72
N ILE A 517 11.13 12.38 39.46
CA ILE A 517 10.97 11.30 38.48
C ILE A 517 12.31 10.62 38.20
N GLN A 518 13.41 11.36 38.07
CA GLN A 518 14.74 10.78 37.87
C GLN A 518 15.15 9.85 39.02
N LYS A 519 14.91 10.25 40.28
CA LYS A 519 15.17 9.39 41.44
C LYS A 519 14.37 8.10 41.39
N ALA A 520 13.10 8.16 40.95
CA ALA A 520 12.29 6.97 40.77
C ALA A 520 12.90 6.04 39.69
N ILE A 521 13.33 6.58 38.54
CA ILE A 521 14.00 5.82 37.47
C ILE A 521 15.29 5.14 38.00
N ASP A 522 16.09 5.87 38.77
CA ASP A 522 17.37 5.39 39.30
C ASP A 522 17.18 4.23 40.29
N LEU A 523 16.05 4.18 40.99
CA LEU A 523 15.71 3.14 41.97
C LEU A 523 15.05 1.89 41.39
N LEU A 524 14.65 1.90 40.12
CA LEU A 524 14.09 0.71 39.47
C LEU A 524 15.12 -0.44 39.48
N PRO A 525 14.69 -1.71 39.56
CA PRO A 525 15.58 -2.86 39.37
C PRO A 525 16.32 -2.82 38.03
N LYS A 526 17.45 -3.51 37.92
CA LYS A 526 18.18 -3.66 36.63
C LYS A 526 17.31 -4.24 35.51
N SER A 527 16.32 -5.06 35.85
CA SER A 527 15.34 -5.62 34.90
C SER A 527 14.33 -4.60 34.36
N GLY A 528 14.34 -3.36 34.86
CA GLY A 528 13.34 -2.35 34.54
C GLY A 528 12.18 -2.30 35.54
N GLY A 529 11.21 -1.44 35.25
CA GLY A 529 10.00 -1.31 36.06
C GLY A 529 9.06 -0.19 35.60
N LYS A 530 8.02 0.04 36.39
CA LYS A 530 6.90 0.93 36.11
C LYS A 530 6.90 2.10 37.09
N ILE A 531 6.66 3.30 36.59
CA ILE A 531 6.44 4.52 37.35
C ILE A 531 5.00 4.96 37.09
N ILE A 532 4.21 5.06 38.15
CA ILE A 532 2.83 5.54 38.09
C ILE A 532 2.82 7.00 38.51
N LEU A 533 2.37 7.87 37.61
CA LEU A 533 2.11 9.26 37.91
C LEU A 533 0.61 9.40 38.21
N LEU A 534 0.27 9.81 39.43
CA LEU A 534 -1.12 10.11 39.77
C LEU A 534 -1.61 11.35 39.03
N GLU A 535 -2.90 11.65 39.15
CA GLU A 535 -3.50 12.86 38.59
C GLU A 535 -2.73 14.13 38.99
N GLY A 536 -2.72 15.10 38.09
CA GLY A 536 -2.06 16.38 38.30
C GLY A 536 -0.99 16.72 37.26
N THR A 537 -0.35 17.85 37.48
CA THR A 537 0.62 18.43 36.55
C THR A 537 2.05 18.32 37.11
N TYR A 538 2.97 17.80 36.30
CA TYR A 538 4.38 17.58 36.60
C TYR A 538 5.20 18.49 35.68
N ASN A 539 5.79 19.55 36.24
CA ASN A 539 6.59 20.51 35.48
C ASN A 539 8.07 20.15 35.56
N LEU A 540 8.68 19.90 34.40
CA LEU A 540 10.06 19.47 34.22
C LEU A 540 10.88 20.59 33.56
N SER A 541 12.05 20.89 34.13
CA SER A 541 13.07 21.73 33.49
C SER A 541 14.34 20.95 33.12
N THR A 542 14.54 19.82 33.78
CA THR A 542 15.62 18.87 33.57
C THR A 542 15.21 17.77 32.58
N GLN A 543 16.20 17.31 31.80
CA GLN A 543 16.07 16.13 30.94
C GLN A 543 16.19 14.86 31.80
N LEU A 544 15.31 13.89 31.57
CA LEU A 544 15.39 12.59 32.21
C LEU A 544 16.38 11.68 31.47
N THR A 545 16.99 10.75 32.21
CA THR A 545 17.87 9.73 31.65
C THR A 545 17.55 8.35 32.20
N HIS A 546 17.73 7.30 31.41
CA HIS A 546 17.55 5.92 31.88
C HIS A 546 18.50 4.95 31.17
N SER A 547 18.76 3.82 31.84
CA SER A 547 19.57 2.71 31.33
C SER A 547 18.83 1.37 31.39
N LYS A 548 17.57 1.40 31.83
CA LYS A 548 16.71 0.25 32.13
C LYS A 548 15.41 0.36 31.33
N ASN A 549 14.72 -0.75 31.09
CA ASN A 549 13.39 -0.70 30.47
C ASN A 549 12.40 -0.02 31.42
N ILE A 550 11.71 1.02 30.95
CA ILE A 550 10.79 1.80 31.78
C ILE A 550 9.40 1.86 31.19
N ILE A 551 8.40 1.87 32.08
CA ILE A 551 7.02 2.22 31.77
C ILE A 551 6.68 3.43 32.63
N ILE A 552 6.23 4.53 32.05
CA ILE A 552 5.68 5.67 32.77
C ILE A 552 4.20 5.76 32.42
N GLU A 553 3.33 5.64 33.42
CA GLU A 553 1.88 5.54 33.24
C GLU A 553 1.15 6.58 34.08
N GLY A 554 0.32 7.39 33.42
CA GLY A 554 -0.61 8.31 34.05
C GLY A 554 -1.98 7.69 34.32
N GLN A 555 -2.88 8.50 34.86
CA GLN A 555 -4.28 8.10 35.14
C GLN A 555 -5.24 8.41 33.99
N GLY A 556 -4.78 9.09 32.93
CA GLY A 556 -5.55 9.38 31.73
C GLY A 556 -5.08 10.64 30.98
N LYS A 557 -5.40 10.67 29.68
CA LYS A 557 -5.30 11.85 28.82
C LYS A 557 -6.11 13.01 29.44
N GLY A 558 -5.53 14.20 29.55
CA GLY A 558 -6.15 15.34 30.24
C GLY A 558 -6.11 15.31 31.78
N ILE A 559 -5.79 14.17 32.40
CA ILE A 559 -5.76 13.97 33.86
C ILE A 559 -4.34 14.08 34.41
N THR A 560 -3.41 13.31 33.86
CA THR A 560 -1.99 13.36 34.21
C THR A 560 -1.22 14.09 33.12
N LYS A 561 -0.48 15.14 33.50
CA LYS A 561 0.22 16.02 32.54
C LYS A 561 1.69 16.17 32.88
N ILE A 562 2.57 15.86 31.94
CA ILE A 562 3.99 16.21 31.99
C ILE A 562 4.17 17.45 31.13
N ASN A 563 4.66 18.53 31.73
CA ASN A 563 5.08 19.73 31.00
C ASN A 563 6.60 19.82 31.06
N THR A 564 7.29 19.74 29.94
CA THR A 564 8.74 19.90 29.88
C THR A 564 9.12 21.20 29.19
N SER A 565 10.02 21.94 29.83
CA SER A 565 10.72 23.09 29.24
C SER A 565 12.07 22.71 28.66
N ASN A 566 12.44 21.43 28.71
CA ASN A 566 13.63 20.89 28.07
C ASN A 566 13.32 20.49 26.61
N LYS A 567 14.32 20.54 25.73
CA LYS A 567 14.16 20.11 24.32
C LYS A 567 14.05 18.59 24.17
N VAL A 568 14.64 17.84 25.09
CA VAL A 568 14.54 16.37 25.16
C VAL A 568 13.85 16.03 26.47
N LEU A 569 12.77 15.23 26.41
CA LEU A 569 12.09 14.80 27.62
C LEU A 569 12.93 13.75 28.36
N ILE A 570 13.32 12.71 27.63
CA ILE A 570 14.04 11.57 28.17
C ILE A 570 14.98 10.95 27.13
N SER A 571 16.18 10.55 27.56
CA SER A 571 17.15 9.85 26.71
C SER A 571 17.72 8.62 27.39
N LYS A 572 18.06 7.61 26.60
CA LYS A 572 18.87 6.50 27.08
C LYS A 572 20.32 6.95 27.34
N THR A 573 20.98 6.36 28.32
CA THR A 573 22.45 6.50 28.48
C THR A 573 23.14 5.70 27.37
N SER A 574 24.23 6.23 26.80
CA SER A 574 24.83 5.94 25.47
C SER A 574 25.28 4.49 25.16
N GLU A 575 24.94 3.50 25.98
CA GLU A 575 25.43 2.12 25.88
C GLU A 575 24.32 1.06 26.08
N THR A 576 23.05 1.46 26.01
CA THR A 576 21.92 0.56 26.34
C THR A 576 20.91 0.41 25.22
N ASN A 577 20.33 -0.79 25.09
CA ASN A 577 19.13 -1.09 24.29
C ASN A 577 17.85 -0.88 25.11
N ALA A 578 17.88 0.06 26.06
CA ALA A 578 16.78 0.29 26.99
C ALA A 578 15.54 0.80 26.25
N THR A 579 14.38 0.25 26.60
CA THR A 579 13.08 0.62 26.00
C THR A 579 12.30 1.58 26.90
N ALA A 580 11.39 2.34 26.31
CA ALA A 580 10.50 3.24 27.05
C ALA A 580 9.05 3.11 26.56
N VAL A 581 8.11 3.08 27.50
CA VAL A 581 6.67 3.04 27.23
C VAL A 581 5.98 4.15 28.04
N PHE A 582 5.14 4.93 27.38
CA PHE A 582 4.34 6.00 27.99
C PHE A 582 2.85 5.71 27.82
N LYS A 583 2.10 5.76 28.93
CA LYS A 583 0.67 5.42 28.91
C LYS A 583 -0.20 6.48 29.58
N ASN A 584 -1.40 6.71 29.03
CA ASN A 584 -2.49 7.42 29.72
C ASN A 584 -2.10 8.81 30.26
N MET A 585 -1.47 9.66 29.46
CA MET A 585 -1.04 10.99 29.91
C MET A 585 -0.95 12.03 28.79
N ASP A 586 -0.86 13.30 29.17
CA ASP A 586 -0.44 14.37 28.27
C ASP A 586 1.06 14.67 28.46
N ILE A 587 1.79 14.87 27.36
CA ILE A 587 3.20 15.25 27.33
C ILE A 587 3.33 16.53 26.52
N ASN A 588 3.64 17.64 27.19
CA ASN A 588 3.68 18.96 26.59
C ASN A 588 5.10 19.52 26.58
N PHE A 589 5.65 19.74 25.39
CA PHE A 589 6.92 20.44 25.18
C PHE A 589 6.67 21.94 25.01
N ALA A 590 7.28 22.73 25.89
CA ALA A 590 7.22 24.19 25.89
C ALA A 590 8.62 24.79 26.14
N CYS A 591 9.62 24.31 25.41
CA CYS A 591 10.99 24.78 25.53
C CYS A 591 11.15 26.20 24.97
N ARG A 592 11.85 27.05 25.74
CA ARG A 592 12.02 28.50 25.46
C ARG A 592 13.45 28.94 25.17
N THR A 593 14.39 28.04 25.31
CA THR A 593 15.84 28.30 25.30
C THR A 593 16.48 27.93 23.96
N ASN A 594 17.57 28.63 23.63
CA ASN A 594 18.24 28.60 22.33
C ASN A 594 19.33 27.51 22.28
N TRP A 595 19.04 26.36 21.66
CA TRP A 595 19.96 25.23 21.50
C TRP A 595 19.97 24.68 20.08
N SER A 596 21.11 24.11 19.66
CA SER A 596 21.26 23.48 18.34
C SER A 596 20.23 22.35 18.15
N PRO A 597 19.59 22.27 16.98
CA PRO A 597 18.46 21.37 16.71
C PRO A 597 18.82 19.95 16.24
N ASP A 598 20.10 19.55 16.23
CA ASP A 598 20.58 18.25 15.74
C ASP A 598 20.07 16.97 16.48
N VAL A 599 19.00 17.06 17.26
CA VAL A 599 18.40 15.97 18.06
C VAL A 599 16.87 15.95 17.90
N GLY A 600 16.26 14.79 18.06
CA GLY A 600 14.81 14.68 18.25
C GLY A 600 14.42 14.88 19.72
N ALA A 601 13.17 15.27 20.00
CA ALA A 601 12.66 15.34 21.37
C ALA A 601 12.67 13.96 22.07
N PHE A 602 12.60 12.90 21.27
CA PHE A 602 12.98 11.52 21.59
C PHE A 602 13.95 11.04 20.49
N SER A 603 15.07 10.43 20.88
CA SER A 603 16.10 9.99 19.94
C SER A 603 16.64 8.59 20.25
N ASP A 604 17.01 7.85 19.22
CA ASP A 604 17.81 6.62 19.26
C ASP A 604 17.17 5.43 20.01
N TYR A 605 15.84 5.29 20.00
CA TYR A 605 15.16 4.17 20.65
C TYR A 605 14.92 3.00 19.71
N THR A 606 15.38 1.80 20.07
CA THR A 606 15.04 0.56 19.35
C THR A 606 13.62 0.07 19.64
N SER A 607 12.96 0.63 20.66
CA SER A 607 11.53 0.44 20.95
C SER A 607 11.05 1.58 21.84
N LEU A 608 10.11 2.37 21.33
CA LEU A 608 9.47 3.49 22.03
C LEU A 608 7.96 3.43 21.78
N GLU A 609 7.16 3.25 22.83
CA GLU A 609 5.71 3.09 22.72
C GLU A 609 4.97 4.22 23.44
N PHE A 610 3.91 4.74 22.80
CA PHE A 610 2.92 5.58 23.45
C PHE A 610 1.52 5.00 23.24
N ASP A 611 0.81 4.84 24.34
CA ASP A 611 -0.52 4.23 24.38
C ASP A 611 -1.49 5.17 25.10
N ASN A 612 -2.53 5.61 24.38
CA ASN A 612 -3.51 6.57 24.88
C ASN A 612 -2.89 7.87 25.42
N CYS A 613 -1.88 8.41 24.72
CA CYS A 613 -1.15 9.61 25.12
C CYS A 613 -1.45 10.83 24.23
N SER A 614 -1.38 12.04 24.78
CA SER A 614 -1.46 13.31 24.01
C SER A 614 -0.12 14.03 24.05
N ILE A 615 0.60 14.07 22.93
CA ILE A 615 1.89 14.75 22.81
C ILE A 615 1.67 16.11 22.15
N THR A 616 2.00 17.17 22.85
CA THR A 616 1.93 18.55 22.33
C THR A 616 3.34 19.11 22.19
N TYR A 617 3.75 19.43 20.97
CA TYR A 617 5.00 20.12 20.70
C TYR A 617 4.71 21.60 20.39
N ALA A 618 5.04 22.51 21.31
CA ALA A 618 4.75 23.94 21.20
C ALA A 618 5.93 24.80 21.66
N ASN A 619 7.14 24.46 21.20
CA ASN A 619 8.36 25.20 21.51
C ASN A 619 8.33 26.59 20.86
N THR A 620 8.91 27.59 21.52
CA THR A 620 8.94 28.97 20.99
C THR A 620 10.09 29.23 20.01
N LEU A 621 10.98 28.25 19.81
CA LEU A 621 12.13 28.27 18.93
C LEU A 621 12.38 26.88 18.32
N HIS A 622 12.81 26.83 17.06
CA HIS A 622 13.27 25.60 16.41
C HIS A 622 14.58 25.11 17.04
N ASN A 623 14.49 24.13 17.93
CA ASN A 623 15.58 23.65 18.79
C ASN A 623 15.72 22.12 18.81
N THR A 624 14.95 21.43 17.97
CA THR A 624 15.04 20.02 17.59
C THR A 624 14.71 19.94 16.11
N ASP A 625 15.21 18.94 15.39
CA ASP A 625 14.87 18.68 13.99
C ASP A 625 13.62 17.81 13.86
N SER A 626 13.20 17.17 14.96
CA SER A 626 12.05 16.28 14.95
C SER A 626 11.46 16.01 16.32
N LEU A 627 10.24 15.47 16.35
CA LEU A 627 9.68 14.89 17.57
C LEU A 627 10.35 13.55 17.88
N PHE A 628 10.46 12.67 16.87
CA PHE A 628 11.13 11.37 16.94
C PHE A 628 12.26 11.30 15.90
N LYS A 629 13.49 11.01 16.35
CA LYS A 629 14.67 10.82 15.50
C LYS A 629 15.30 9.44 15.72
N ASN A 630 15.51 8.66 14.66
CA ASN A 630 16.18 7.35 14.77
C ASN A 630 15.51 6.41 15.80
N CYS A 631 14.17 6.31 15.73
CA CYS A 631 13.38 5.55 16.70
C CYS A 631 12.47 4.51 16.02
N ASN A 632 12.31 3.35 16.66
CA ASN A 632 11.22 2.42 16.40
C ASN A 632 10.02 2.80 17.27
N VAL A 633 9.09 3.55 16.69
CA VAL A 633 7.98 4.17 17.41
C VAL A 633 6.69 3.39 17.19
N LYS A 634 5.98 3.08 18.28
CA LYS A 634 4.61 2.58 18.27
C LYS A 634 3.68 3.59 18.92
N LEU A 635 2.64 4.02 18.21
CA LEU A 635 1.61 4.93 18.72
C LEU A 635 0.24 4.26 18.62
N ASN A 636 -0.44 4.08 19.76
CA ASN A 636 -1.78 3.50 19.81
C ASN A 636 -2.75 4.50 20.47
N ASN A 637 -3.90 4.75 19.84
CA ASN A 637 -4.98 5.61 20.36
C ASN A 637 -4.46 6.98 20.89
N SER A 638 -3.43 7.50 20.24
CA SER A 638 -2.67 8.64 20.73
C SER A 638 -2.98 9.89 19.91
N LYS A 639 -2.46 11.04 20.35
CA LYS A 639 -2.62 12.29 19.62
C LYS A 639 -1.31 13.06 19.63
N ILE A 640 -0.90 13.60 18.50
CA ILE A 640 0.24 14.49 18.34
C ILE A 640 -0.28 15.84 17.85
N THR A 641 0.06 16.91 18.54
CA THR A 641 -0.24 18.28 18.13
C THR A 641 1.05 19.08 18.04
N VAL A 642 1.39 19.58 16.85
CA VAL A 642 2.63 20.31 16.59
C VAL A 642 2.34 21.75 16.22
N THR A 643 2.83 22.69 17.02
CA THR A 643 2.87 24.11 16.71
C THR A 643 4.32 24.53 16.52
N LEU A 644 4.74 24.71 15.25
CA LEU A 644 6.10 25.12 14.95
C LEU A 644 6.30 26.63 15.17
N PRO A 645 7.45 27.03 15.74
CA PRO A 645 7.79 28.43 15.95
C PRO A 645 8.30 29.11 14.67
N ALA A 646 8.07 30.41 14.56
CA ALA A 646 8.60 31.22 13.45
C ALA A 646 10.12 31.49 13.58
N LYS A 647 10.68 31.41 14.79
CA LYS A 647 12.09 31.68 15.09
C LYS A 647 12.93 30.40 14.97
N ARG A 648 14.11 30.51 14.36
CA ARG A 648 15.06 29.41 14.17
C ARG A 648 16.35 29.63 14.96
N TYR A 649 16.99 28.54 15.40
CA TYR A 649 18.31 28.58 16.03
C TYR A 649 19.38 29.11 15.06
N ASP A 650 19.43 28.53 13.85
CA ASP A 650 20.33 28.92 12.77
C ASP A 650 19.70 28.65 11.39
N ASN A 651 20.45 28.95 10.32
CA ASN A 651 20.04 28.68 8.94
C ASN A 651 20.46 27.29 8.43
N SER A 652 21.28 26.52 9.16
CA SER A 652 21.75 25.20 8.76
C SER A 652 20.72 24.09 8.93
N HIS A 653 19.67 24.32 9.74
CA HIS A 653 18.60 23.35 9.99
C HIS A 653 17.25 23.91 9.54
N PRO A 654 16.97 23.91 8.22
CA PRO A 654 15.78 24.54 7.67
C PRO A 654 14.51 23.66 7.74
N CYS A 655 14.64 22.40 8.16
CA CYS A 655 13.56 21.42 8.15
C CYS A 655 13.21 20.84 9.52
N TRP A 656 11.94 20.47 9.72
CA TRP A 656 11.42 19.82 10.92
C TRP A 656 10.44 18.70 10.60
N TRP A 657 10.55 17.54 11.26
CA TRP A 657 9.71 16.38 10.97
C TRP A 657 9.10 15.77 12.22
N ILE A 658 7.91 15.17 12.15
CA ILE A 658 7.42 14.40 13.30
C ILE A 658 8.27 13.15 13.49
N PHE A 659 8.47 12.41 12.40
CA PHE A 659 9.31 11.22 12.35
C PHE A 659 10.44 11.44 11.36
N ARG A 660 11.68 11.23 11.82
CA ARG A 660 12.88 11.33 11.01
C ARG A 660 13.76 10.11 11.24
N ASP A 661 14.09 9.39 10.18
CA ASP A 661 14.89 8.16 10.23
C ASP A 661 14.25 7.09 11.16
N CYS A 662 12.91 6.97 11.15
CA CYS A 662 12.17 6.13 12.10
C CYS A 662 11.47 4.94 11.43
N THR A 663 11.34 3.82 12.15
CA THR A 663 10.31 2.82 11.87
C THR A 663 9.06 3.18 12.69
N ALA A 664 7.90 3.34 12.06
CA ALA A 664 6.68 3.85 12.71
C ALA A 664 5.48 2.90 12.54
N GLU A 665 4.92 2.43 13.65
CA GLU A 665 3.64 1.72 13.72
C GLU A 665 2.61 2.64 14.40
N ILE A 666 1.65 3.15 13.64
CA ILE A 666 0.71 4.17 14.11
C ILE A 666 -0.71 3.62 13.97
N ILE A 667 -1.44 3.50 15.08
CA ILE A 667 -2.79 2.91 15.13
C ILE A 667 -3.73 3.89 15.82
N ASP A 668 -4.84 4.23 15.16
CA ASP A 668 -5.91 5.11 15.65
C ASP A 668 -5.39 6.39 16.31
N THR A 669 -4.37 6.99 15.69
CA THR A 669 -3.64 8.12 16.25
C THR A 669 -3.81 9.35 15.39
N ASP A 670 -4.12 10.47 16.04
CA ASP A 670 -4.36 11.75 15.38
C ASP A 670 -3.09 12.59 15.34
N ILE A 671 -2.74 13.16 14.19
CA ILE A 671 -1.58 14.04 14.03
C ILE A 671 -2.04 15.38 13.47
N ILE A 672 -1.81 16.46 14.21
CA ILE A 672 -2.38 17.78 13.91
C ILE A 672 -1.31 18.86 13.92
N PHE A 673 -1.26 19.63 12.83
CA PHE A 673 -0.62 20.94 12.78
C PHE A 673 -1.73 22.00 12.77
N PRO A 674 -1.95 22.75 13.88
CA PRO A 674 -3.02 23.73 13.97
C PRO A 674 -2.92 24.83 12.90
N THR A 675 -4.05 25.29 12.38
CA THR A 675 -4.13 26.34 11.34
C THR A 675 -3.50 27.67 11.75
N THR A 676 -3.36 27.91 13.06
CA THR A 676 -2.77 29.12 13.64
C THR A 676 -1.25 29.07 13.75
N SER A 677 -0.58 27.97 13.35
CA SER A 677 0.88 27.89 13.40
C SER A 677 1.51 28.76 12.30
N ASN A 678 2.26 29.80 12.69
CA ASN A 678 3.08 30.60 11.78
C ASN A 678 4.34 29.81 11.36
N ASN A 679 4.14 28.89 10.44
CA ASN A 679 5.15 27.91 10.05
C ASN A 679 6.04 28.45 8.94
N THR A 680 7.18 29.05 9.28
CA THR A 680 8.15 29.51 8.28
C THR A 680 9.11 28.40 7.87
N LEU A 681 9.09 27.24 8.55
CA LEU A 681 10.00 26.12 8.36
C LEU A 681 9.52 25.17 7.28
N SER A 682 10.48 24.49 6.65
CA SER A 682 10.13 23.33 5.85
C SER A 682 9.79 22.18 6.78
N ASN A 683 8.69 21.46 6.55
CA ASN A 683 8.25 20.46 7.53
C ASN A 683 7.24 19.48 6.97
N GLY A 684 7.13 18.34 7.65
CA GLY A 684 6.14 17.33 7.35
C GLY A 684 6.04 16.27 8.44
N VAL A 685 5.51 15.11 8.08
CA VAL A 685 5.26 14.03 9.02
C VAL A 685 6.38 13.01 8.97
N PHE A 686 6.76 12.54 7.78
CA PHE A 686 7.69 11.43 7.61
C PHE A 686 8.88 11.81 6.72
N TYR A 687 10.09 11.56 7.20
CA TYR A 687 11.35 11.71 6.45
C TYR A 687 12.25 10.49 6.67
N ARG A 688 12.64 9.79 5.61
CA ARG A 688 13.35 8.49 5.67
C ARG A 688 12.73 7.52 6.67
N CYS A 689 11.40 7.38 6.62
CA CYS A 689 10.68 6.51 7.55
C CYS A 689 10.12 5.27 6.86
N GLU A 690 9.99 4.18 7.59
CA GLU A 690 9.30 2.98 7.13
C GLU A 690 8.24 2.54 8.13
N GLY A 691 7.20 1.84 7.68
CA GLY A 691 6.22 1.24 8.59
C GLY A 691 4.78 1.41 8.12
N SER A 692 3.85 1.52 9.08
CA SER A 692 2.42 1.51 8.79
C SER A 692 1.63 2.50 9.63
N MET A 693 0.58 3.05 9.04
CA MET A 693 -0.44 3.81 9.74
C MET A 693 -1.83 3.23 9.46
N VAL A 694 -2.59 2.93 10.51
CA VAL A 694 -3.94 2.35 10.42
C VAL A 694 -4.92 3.23 11.21
N GLY A 695 -5.95 3.75 10.54
CA GLY A 695 -6.95 4.60 11.16
C GLY A 695 -6.44 6.00 11.54
N GLY A 696 -7.15 6.69 12.43
CA GLY A 696 -6.85 8.07 12.86
C GLY A 696 -6.97 9.12 11.75
N PHE A 697 -6.52 10.34 12.05
CA PHE A 697 -6.41 11.41 11.05
C PHE A 697 -5.10 12.17 11.11
N ILE A 698 -4.66 12.68 9.96
CA ILE A 698 -3.55 13.62 9.87
C ILE A 698 -4.03 14.92 9.23
N LYS A 699 -3.76 16.05 9.88
CA LYS A 699 -4.12 17.38 9.38
C LYS A 699 -2.92 18.31 9.40
N HIS A 700 -2.44 18.67 8.21
CA HIS A 700 -1.36 19.63 8.00
C HIS A 700 -1.72 20.65 6.90
N ILE A 701 -2.44 21.71 7.29
CA ILE A 701 -3.03 22.69 6.36
C ILE A 701 -2.53 24.14 6.57
N GLY A 702 -1.46 24.34 7.35
CA GLY A 702 -0.91 25.66 7.70
C GLY A 702 -0.54 26.53 6.48
N THR A 703 -0.39 27.84 6.67
CA THR A 703 -0.39 28.84 5.57
C THR A 703 0.92 28.97 4.80
N THR A 704 2.01 28.30 5.20
CA THR A 704 3.31 28.39 4.53
C THR A 704 4.02 27.04 4.62
N VAL A 705 4.16 26.34 3.49
CA VAL A 705 5.13 25.24 3.33
C VAL A 705 6.20 25.78 2.40
N SER A 706 7.47 25.66 2.76
CA SER A 706 8.54 26.00 1.80
C SER A 706 8.42 25.07 0.59
N SER A 707 8.80 25.56 -0.59
CA SER A 707 8.71 24.84 -1.86
C SER A 707 9.45 23.49 -1.91
N ASN A 708 10.26 23.18 -0.89
CA ASN A 708 11.26 22.14 -0.95
C ASN A 708 10.93 20.89 -0.15
N HIS A 709 9.97 20.89 0.79
CA HIS A 709 9.60 19.66 1.51
C HIS A 709 8.08 19.57 1.79
N SER A 710 7.59 18.33 1.91
CA SER A 710 6.19 17.90 1.82
C SER A 710 5.78 17.04 3.02
N TYR A 711 4.58 16.46 2.95
CA TYR A 711 4.01 15.59 3.97
C TYR A 711 4.82 14.30 4.26
N ILE A 712 5.30 13.63 3.21
CA ILE A 712 6.18 12.46 3.26
C ILE A 712 7.32 12.73 2.28
N GLU A 713 8.58 12.60 2.72
CA GLU A 713 9.77 12.98 1.95
C GLU A 713 10.80 11.85 1.89
N ASP A 714 11.75 11.99 0.95
CA ASP A 714 12.90 11.09 0.76
C ASP A 714 12.46 9.63 0.50
N ASP A 715 13.32 8.65 0.79
CA ASP A 715 13.06 7.20 0.71
C ASP A 715 12.00 6.66 1.70
N SER A 716 11.05 7.48 2.16
CA SER A 716 10.04 6.99 3.11
C SER A 716 9.08 5.97 2.48
N THR A 717 8.83 4.85 3.14
CA THR A 717 7.95 3.77 2.67
C THR A 717 6.89 3.46 3.72
N MET A 718 5.76 4.15 3.63
CA MET A 718 4.64 3.98 4.57
C MET A 718 3.48 3.21 3.93
N ASN A 719 2.92 2.25 4.66
CA ASN A 719 1.66 1.61 4.34
C ASN A 719 0.52 2.26 5.15
N ILE A 720 -0.32 3.05 4.50
CA ILE A 720 -1.37 3.84 5.15
C ILE A 720 -2.74 3.24 4.81
N ILE A 721 -3.51 2.88 5.85
CA ILE A 721 -4.77 2.15 5.72
C ILE A 721 -5.86 2.84 6.55
N GLY A 722 -6.99 3.20 5.94
CA GLY A 722 -8.15 3.72 6.67
C GLY A 722 -7.96 5.12 7.29
N THR A 723 -6.80 5.76 7.07
CA THR A 723 -6.48 7.09 7.62
C THR A 723 -7.08 8.22 6.78
N GLN A 724 -7.56 9.26 7.46
CA GLN A 724 -7.95 10.51 6.81
C GLN A 724 -6.78 11.50 6.81
N ILE A 725 -6.42 12.04 5.65
CA ILE A 725 -5.27 12.95 5.51
C ILE A 725 -5.74 14.25 4.86
N GLU A 726 -5.54 15.37 5.54
CA GLU A 726 -5.62 16.70 4.93
C GLU A 726 -4.22 17.31 4.93
N CYS A 727 -3.64 17.52 3.75
CA CYS A 727 -2.31 18.08 3.62
C CYS A 727 -2.26 19.15 2.53
N ARG A 728 -1.20 19.96 2.49
CA ARG A 728 -0.94 20.84 1.35
C ARG A 728 -0.30 20.09 0.19
N ARG A 729 0.85 19.46 0.45
CA ARG A 729 1.65 18.69 -0.54
C ARG A 729 1.84 17.26 -0.03
N PHE A 730 1.54 16.28 -0.86
CA PHE A 730 1.82 14.86 -0.63
C PHE A 730 2.91 14.44 -1.62
N SER A 731 4.18 14.81 -1.36
CA SER A 731 5.24 14.67 -2.37
C SER A 731 6.58 14.17 -1.85
N GLN A 732 7.16 13.15 -2.49
CA GLN A 732 8.54 12.72 -2.28
C GLN A 732 9.46 13.21 -3.40
N SER A 733 10.78 13.14 -3.20
CA SER A 733 11.78 13.40 -4.25
C SER A 733 11.70 12.33 -5.35
N GLU A 734 11.91 12.70 -6.62
CA GLU A 734 11.89 11.79 -7.79
C GLU A 734 13.01 10.72 -7.77
N THR A 735 13.98 10.85 -6.88
CA THR A 735 15.24 10.09 -6.90
C THR A 735 15.12 8.62 -6.46
N THR A 736 13.96 8.16 -5.99
CA THR A 736 13.82 6.91 -5.25
C THR A 736 13.10 5.84 -6.09
N THR A 737 13.85 5.13 -6.94
CA THR A 737 13.30 3.94 -7.61
C THR A 737 13.13 2.81 -6.59
N GLY A 738 11.89 2.51 -6.19
CA GLY A 738 11.54 1.29 -5.43
C GLY A 738 10.91 1.50 -4.05
N ASN A 739 11.03 2.70 -3.47
CA ASN A 739 10.51 3.02 -2.13
C ASN A 739 9.21 3.82 -2.25
N PHE A 740 8.10 3.12 -2.46
CA PHE A 740 6.80 3.75 -2.69
C PHE A 740 5.82 3.49 -1.55
N ASN A 741 5.09 4.52 -1.15
CA ASN A 741 3.99 4.37 -0.20
C ASN A 741 2.87 3.50 -0.79
N SER A 742 2.13 2.83 0.10
CA SER A 742 0.90 2.11 -0.22
C SER A 742 -0.26 2.76 0.53
N LEU A 743 -1.38 2.97 -0.16
CA LEU A 743 -2.56 3.66 0.36
C LEU A 743 -3.79 2.78 0.15
N ALA A 744 -4.53 2.47 1.21
CA ALA A 744 -5.74 1.67 1.13
C ALA A 744 -6.87 2.23 1.98
N ASN A 745 -8.09 2.34 1.44
CA ASN A 745 -9.26 2.83 2.18
C ASN A 745 -9.07 4.22 2.82
N CYS A 746 -8.21 5.06 2.24
CA CYS A 746 -7.89 6.39 2.77
C CYS A 746 -8.81 7.46 2.19
N ARG A 747 -9.02 8.54 2.95
CA ARG A 747 -9.55 9.80 2.41
C ARG A 747 -8.48 10.86 2.47
N ILE A 748 -8.02 11.35 1.33
CA ILE A 748 -6.89 12.27 1.23
C ILE A 748 -7.33 13.54 0.52
N LYS A 749 -7.10 14.68 1.16
CA LYS A 749 -7.32 16.02 0.63
C LYS A 749 -5.98 16.75 0.50
N ILE A 750 -5.62 17.13 -0.72
CA ILE A 750 -4.37 17.82 -1.06
C ILE A 750 -4.72 19.23 -1.52
N LEU A 751 -4.38 20.23 -0.69
CA LEU A 751 -4.80 21.62 -0.88
C LEU A 751 -3.92 22.43 -1.85
N GLN A 752 -2.65 22.06 -2.00
CA GLN A 752 -1.69 22.73 -2.87
C GLN A 752 -0.70 21.69 -3.41
N ALA A 753 -1.10 20.93 -4.43
CA ALA A 753 -0.19 20.04 -5.12
C ALA A 753 0.73 20.81 -6.08
N GLU A 754 2.03 20.67 -5.84
CA GLU A 754 3.10 20.89 -6.80
C GLU A 754 4.14 19.80 -6.45
N GLY A 755 4.56 18.98 -7.41
CA GLY A 755 5.51 17.88 -7.17
C GLY A 755 4.93 16.48 -7.43
N TYR A 756 5.61 15.47 -6.88
CA TYR A 756 5.42 14.05 -7.18
C TYR A 756 4.55 13.34 -6.15
N PHE A 757 3.37 12.87 -6.53
CA PHE A 757 2.60 11.94 -5.70
C PHE A 757 3.23 10.54 -5.78
N SER A 758 4.02 10.21 -4.77
CA SER A 758 4.74 8.93 -4.68
C SER A 758 3.94 7.90 -3.91
N ALA A 759 3.21 7.07 -4.65
CA ALA A 759 2.56 5.87 -4.14
C ALA A 759 2.52 4.82 -5.25
N SER A 760 2.84 3.56 -4.93
CA SER A 760 2.83 2.46 -5.90
C SER A 760 1.45 1.82 -6.00
N HIS A 761 0.78 1.66 -4.87
CA HIS A 761 -0.52 1.01 -4.78
C HIS A 761 -1.49 1.91 -4.04
N ILE A 762 -2.51 2.38 -4.74
CA ILE A 762 -3.60 3.19 -4.20
C ILE A 762 -4.88 2.39 -4.43
N ASN A 763 -5.60 2.02 -3.37
CA ASN A 763 -6.74 1.12 -3.48
C ASN A 763 -7.91 1.61 -2.62
N HIS A 764 -9.11 1.73 -3.21
CA HIS A 764 -10.33 2.18 -2.50
C HIS A 764 -10.15 3.53 -1.77
N CYS A 765 -9.41 4.47 -2.36
CA CYS A 765 -9.16 5.77 -1.76
C CYS A 765 -10.05 6.88 -2.35
N ASP A 766 -10.48 7.81 -1.50
CA ASP A 766 -11.09 9.10 -1.88
C ASP A 766 -9.99 10.18 -1.94
N LEU A 767 -9.57 10.58 -3.14
CA LEU A 767 -8.58 11.65 -3.33
C LEU A 767 -9.26 12.95 -3.81
N TYR A 768 -9.10 14.03 -3.05
CA TYR A 768 -9.45 15.39 -3.47
C TYR A 768 -8.18 16.20 -3.67
N ILE A 769 -7.94 16.67 -4.89
CA ILE A 769 -6.70 17.32 -5.30
C ILE A 769 -7.05 18.68 -5.89
N SER A 770 -6.56 19.77 -5.26
CA SER A 770 -6.89 21.13 -5.69
C SER A 770 -5.83 21.90 -6.45
N ALA A 771 -4.69 21.28 -6.79
CA ALA A 771 -3.71 21.83 -7.72
C ALA A 771 -3.00 20.71 -8.53
N SER A 772 -1.99 21.05 -9.34
CA SER A 772 -1.36 20.12 -10.27
C SER A 772 -0.45 19.09 -9.60
N VAL A 773 -0.59 17.82 -9.96
CA VAL A 773 0.12 16.69 -9.34
C VAL A 773 0.76 15.80 -10.40
N ILE A 774 1.94 15.25 -10.10
CA ILE A 774 2.60 14.26 -10.96
C ILE A 774 2.54 12.90 -10.26
N PHE A 775 1.76 11.95 -10.75
CA PHE A 775 1.82 10.58 -10.26
C PHE A 775 3.11 9.92 -10.76
N CYS A 776 3.86 9.33 -9.83
CA CYS A 776 5.15 8.72 -10.12
C CYS A 776 5.04 7.50 -11.05
N ALA A 777 6.19 7.06 -11.58
CA ALA A 777 6.26 5.82 -12.35
C ALA A 777 5.76 4.63 -11.50
N TYR A 778 5.14 3.64 -12.15
CA TYR A 778 4.61 2.43 -11.51
C TYR A 778 3.49 2.66 -10.48
N CYS A 779 2.88 3.85 -10.44
CA CYS A 779 1.71 4.11 -9.62
C CYS A 779 0.48 3.41 -10.20
N MET A 780 -0.17 2.56 -9.41
CA MET A 780 -1.43 1.91 -9.73
C MET A 780 -2.52 2.40 -8.77
N ALA A 781 -3.50 3.14 -9.29
CA ALA A 781 -4.70 3.48 -8.56
C ALA A 781 -5.86 2.59 -9.01
N SER A 782 -6.50 1.89 -8.06
CA SER A 782 -7.58 0.94 -8.33
C SER A 782 -8.80 1.22 -7.45
N ASN A 783 -9.99 1.24 -8.04
CA ASN A 783 -11.27 1.46 -7.33
C ASN A 783 -11.29 2.77 -6.51
N CYS A 784 -10.58 3.80 -6.96
CA CYS A 784 -10.48 5.07 -6.25
C CYS A 784 -11.48 6.12 -6.78
N LYS A 785 -11.84 7.08 -5.94
CA LYS A 785 -12.54 8.30 -6.35
C LYS A 785 -11.55 9.45 -6.42
N LEU A 786 -11.28 9.96 -7.62
CA LEU A 786 -10.33 11.03 -7.88
C LEU A 786 -11.09 12.30 -8.25
N TRP A 787 -11.00 13.32 -7.40
CA TRP A 787 -11.63 14.62 -7.60
C TRP A 787 -10.59 15.71 -7.77
N PHE A 788 -10.50 16.26 -8.97
CA PHE A 788 -9.61 17.36 -9.33
C PHE A 788 -10.39 18.69 -9.34
N SER A 789 -9.81 19.76 -8.79
CA SER A 789 -10.37 21.11 -8.92
C SER A 789 -10.26 21.61 -10.37
N ALA A 790 -11.04 22.63 -10.75
CA ALA A 790 -11.06 23.16 -12.13
C ALA A 790 -9.69 23.69 -12.63
N ALA A 791 -8.74 23.95 -11.72
CA ALA A 791 -7.39 24.43 -12.03
C ALA A 791 -6.30 23.36 -11.84
N SER A 792 -6.68 22.12 -11.50
CA SER A 792 -5.73 21.03 -11.23
C SER A 792 -5.39 20.26 -12.50
N LEU A 793 -4.12 19.93 -12.72
CA LEU A 793 -3.68 19.00 -13.76
C LEU A 793 -3.07 17.73 -13.14
N ALA A 794 -3.41 16.56 -13.65
CA ALA A 794 -2.75 15.31 -13.27
C ALA A 794 -1.83 14.84 -14.40
N THR A 795 -0.54 14.68 -14.10
CA THR A 795 0.44 14.10 -15.02
C THR A 795 0.78 12.69 -14.56
N LEU A 796 0.59 11.70 -15.43
CA LEU A 796 0.99 10.30 -15.16
C LEU A 796 2.38 10.06 -15.75
N LYS A 797 3.31 9.43 -15.01
CA LYS A 797 4.62 9.02 -15.53
C LYS A 797 4.68 7.51 -15.75
N ASN A 798 5.44 7.07 -16.76
CA ASN A 798 5.90 5.69 -17.06
C ASN A 798 5.22 4.57 -16.27
N TYR A 799 4.36 3.77 -16.93
CA TYR A 799 3.66 2.63 -16.32
C TYR A 799 2.77 3.00 -15.11
N CYS A 800 2.25 4.23 -15.08
CA CYS A 800 1.19 4.61 -14.15
C CYS A 800 -0.19 4.33 -14.76
N PHE A 801 -1.07 3.71 -13.98
CA PHE A 801 -2.38 3.23 -14.44
C PHE A 801 -3.48 3.56 -13.44
N PHE A 802 -4.63 4.01 -13.96
CA PHE A 802 -5.87 4.14 -13.20
C PHE A 802 -6.87 3.09 -13.68
N GLU A 803 -7.21 2.16 -12.79
CA GLU A 803 -8.10 1.03 -13.03
C GLU A 803 -9.40 1.18 -12.23
N ALA A 804 -10.55 1.15 -12.91
CA ALA A 804 -11.85 1.25 -12.25
C ALA A 804 -12.00 2.48 -11.33
N CYS A 805 -11.28 3.57 -11.64
CA CYS A 805 -11.33 4.81 -10.87
C CYS A 805 -12.43 5.74 -11.41
N TYR A 806 -13.15 6.40 -10.50
CA TYR A 806 -14.03 7.51 -10.87
C TYR A 806 -13.24 8.81 -10.90
N VAL A 807 -13.22 9.51 -12.05
CA VAL A 807 -12.55 10.82 -12.20
C VAL A 807 -13.58 11.87 -12.63
N ASN A 808 -13.57 13.04 -12.00
CA ASN A 808 -14.56 14.10 -12.26
C ASN A 808 -14.22 15.01 -13.46
N GLN A 809 -13.01 14.93 -14.01
CA GLN A 809 -12.58 15.68 -15.21
C GLN A 809 -11.87 14.73 -16.18
N SER A 810 -12.17 14.86 -17.48
CA SER A 810 -11.71 13.92 -18.53
C SER A 810 -10.61 14.48 -19.45
N THR A 811 -10.14 15.72 -19.23
CA THR A 811 -9.12 16.34 -20.08
C THR A 811 -7.72 15.87 -19.67
N TRP A 812 -7.26 14.77 -20.25
CA TRP A 812 -5.91 14.24 -20.06
C TRP A 812 -4.94 14.89 -21.04
N ILE A 813 -3.90 15.57 -20.52
CA ILE A 813 -2.77 16.03 -21.34
C ILE A 813 -1.79 14.86 -21.38
N SER A 814 -1.66 14.22 -22.55
CA SER A 814 -0.71 13.12 -22.77
C SER A 814 0.71 13.52 -22.33
N SER A 815 1.32 12.72 -21.47
CA SER A 815 2.73 12.87 -21.10
C SER A 815 3.61 11.89 -21.90
N GLN A 816 4.87 12.28 -22.06
CA GLN A 816 5.93 11.59 -22.81
C GLN A 816 6.35 10.29 -22.09
N GLY A 817 6.02 9.12 -22.64
CA GLY A 817 6.52 7.83 -22.16
C GLY A 817 5.83 6.63 -22.81
N THR A 818 6.57 5.56 -23.08
CA THR A 818 6.03 4.27 -23.55
C THR A 818 5.19 3.62 -22.43
N GLY A 819 3.91 3.31 -22.68
CA GLY A 819 3.11 2.43 -21.79
C GLY A 819 2.11 3.10 -20.82
N VAL A 820 1.59 4.30 -21.12
CA VAL A 820 0.50 4.92 -20.34
C VAL A 820 -0.86 4.46 -20.88
N SER A 821 -1.77 3.94 -20.03
CA SER A 821 -3.16 3.63 -20.42
C SER A 821 -4.19 4.05 -19.37
N THR A 822 -5.26 4.72 -19.81
CA THR A 822 -6.45 5.01 -19.00
C THR A 822 -7.60 4.12 -19.49
N THR A 823 -8.17 3.29 -18.61
CA THR A 823 -9.37 2.49 -18.94
C THR A 823 -10.58 3.20 -18.35
N ASP A 824 -11.09 4.20 -19.06
CA ASP A 824 -12.26 4.97 -18.62
C ASP A 824 -13.55 4.17 -18.88
N THR A 825 -14.26 3.81 -17.81
CA THR A 825 -15.62 3.27 -17.87
C THR A 825 -16.64 4.34 -17.48
N LYS A 826 -16.92 5.30 -18.38
CA LYS A 826 -18.28 5.72 -18.85
C LYS A 826 -18.25 7.13 -19.45
N THR A 827 -18.26 7.22 -20.78
CA THR A 827 -19.39 7.74 -21.60
C THR A 827 -19.01 7.67 -23.07
N GLY A 828 -19.69 6.82 -23.86
CA GLY A 828 -19.51 6.74 -25.32
C GLY A 828 -19.58 5.31 -25.85
N ILE A 829 -20.43 5.12 -26.83
CA ILE A 829 -20.76 3.89 -27.58
C ILE A 829 -19.50 3.05 -27.92
N SER A 830 -19.55 1.75 -27.59
CA SER A 830 -18.64 0.66 -27.99
C SER A 830 -17.13 0.93 -27.93
N ILE A 831 -16.41 0.30 -27.00
CA ILE A 831 -14.95 0.19 -27.05
C ILE A 831 -14.54 -1.28 -26.94
N THR A 832 -13.90 -1.76 -27.99
CA THR A 832 -13.25 -3.06 -28.15
C THR A 832 -12.13 -3.25 -27.11
N ALA A 833 -11.96 -4.47 -26.62
CA ALA A 833 -10.90 -4.84 -25.67
C ALA A 833 -9.49 -4.43 -26.15
N PRO A 834 -8.58 -4.01 -25.25
CA PRO A 834 -7.21 -3.67 -25.61
C PRO A 834 -6.43 -4.92 -26.04
N SER A 835 -5.83 -4.89 -27.23
CA SER A 835 -4.87 -5.89 -27.70
C SER A 835 -3.48 -5.59 -27.13
N PHE A 836 -2.93 -6.51 -26.35
CA PHE A 836 -1.54 -6.47 -25.92
C PHE A 836 -0.62 -6.74 -27.12
N ARG A 837 0.25 -5.78 -27.45
CA ARG A 837 1.38 -6.03 -28.35
C ARG A 837 2.57 -6.45 -27.49
N SER A 838 2.99 -7.70 -27.56
CA SER A 838 4.30 -8.12 -27.06
C SER A 838 5.37 -7.41 -27.89
N VAL A 839 6.32 -6.74 -27.25
CA VAL A 839 7.56 -6.33 -27.91
C VAL A 839 8.68 -7.04 -27.17
N SER A 840 9.41 -7.86 -27.94
CA SER A 840 10.60 -8.63 -27.60
C SER A 840 11.73 -7.79 -27.01
#